data_AF-A0A6H5KPL4-F1
#
_entry.id   AF-A0A6H5KPL4-F1
#
_cell.length_a   1.000
_cell.length_b   1.000
_cell.length_c   1.000
_cell.angle_alpha   90.00
_cell.angle_beta   90.00
_cell.angle_gamma   90.00
#
_symmetry.space_group_name_H-M   'P 1'
#
loop_
_entity.id
_entity.type
_entity.pdbx_description
1 polymer ?
#
loop_
_entity_poly.entity_id
_entity_poly.type
_entity_poly.pdbx_seq_one_letter_code
_entity_poly.pdbx_strand_id
1 'polypeptide(L)'
;MDLLSDLIDNAEKTHSSLGKRPAPSKPQPQGDDLFQALAHALSALHQRLCHESAEVRSSLEIEVRVGLISQHDRLERATPGIPGSGAVQMDSDMMRQRGLRFVSGVSAPAFDAVKEEVGRRYGVAERASKEVVYVYDSGQMRDQRVVADGVNPLRCERKEARQQVNFQLAAAQYDLRVQASLEQPVPPEAVPGLQPGSSEPPQGWSGRRTKRRFSFKSDANTPEDERWIWRADLTLVEEVSNGPQRGGGVRVVREVELELLPAARDRWLSLSQPQEVIAMTSHVATHLVHLLESINPLEPLSAIANPVPEQDDGIRKAVAAACAQLKRPTGKGSSFPGAQPVNMCKRNVPDVQRGSYLVAEKTDGVRYLMMAVGTERGATCVLVDRSMNVFRVTGGGFLAGIVGVGTILDGELVHNRTMKKAIFVAFDILRNRERNLVPCGFLDRLSVLQKEIIPAYVDRVREGGAEAAPDGHLMLVPKRFFPRQKIMDLFRQVLVEGQHRIFRDEERSLHHKTDGIIFQPDAPYKVGTDTALLKWKWVDLASVDLRVYPATAAVGGGGGVRLCSEAGNHGEEVDLSRTVNLSEHDQARLVADMQGSRSVIAEVALDPGSGLWVYMGLRPDKDRPNFITTVISTMVEVAEGLSEEELKYRMLAESPASDDWARQEMTMRKRAVQWQYKRKSTPPQQLQQPPPPPPR
;
A
#
# COMPACT_ATOMS: atom_id res chain seq x y z
N MET A 1 -0.81 -19.03 -29.34
CA MET A 1 0.32 -18.79 -28.42
C MET A 1 1.47 -18.19 -29.20
N ASP A 2 2.04 -18.85 -30.22
CA ASP A 2 3.25 -18.38 -30.92
C ASP A 2 3.12 -17.06 -31.71
N LEU A 3 1.95 -16.75 -32.28
CA LEU A 3 1.70 -15.49 -33.00
C LEU A 3 1.48 -14.27 -32.09
N LEU A 4 1.20 -14.48 -30.80
CA LEU A 4 0.96 -13.40 -29.82
C LEU A 4 2.28 -12.91 -29.23
N SER A 5 3.23 -13.82 -29.05
CA SER A 5 4.64 -13.53 -28.74
C SER A 5 5.30 -12.67 -29.82
N ASP A 6 5.07 -12.96 -31.10
CA ASP A 6 5.68 -12.20 -32.22
C ASP A 6 5.14 -10.76 -32.38
N LEU A 7 3.94 -10.49 -31.88
CA LEU A 7 3.32 -9.16 -31.89
C LEU A 7 3.78 -8.29 -30.71
N ILE A 8 4.10 -8.90 -29.57
CA ILE A 8 4.70 -8.23 -28.40
C ILE A 8 6.09 -7.69 -28.75
N ASP A 9 6.90 -8.45 -29.52
CA ASP A 9 8.21 -8.02 -30.02
C ASP A 9 8.15 -6.83 -30.99
N ASN A 10 7.01 -6.58 -31.65
CA ASN A 10 6.86 -5.46 -32.58
C ASN A 10 6.45 -4.15 -31.88
N ALA A 11 5.85 -4.21 -30.69
CA ALA A 11 5.60 -3.02 -29.86
C ALA A 11 6.90 -2.49 -29.21
N GLU A 12 7.88 -3.36 -28.92
CA GLU A 12 9.20 -2.94 -28.43
C GLU A 12 10.01 -2.17 -29.49
N LYS A 13 9.81 -2.47 -30.79
CA LYS A 13 10.57 -1.85 -31.89
C LYS A 13 10.19 -0.39 -32.16
N THR A 14 9.05 0.09 -31.67
CA THR A 14 8.65 1.50 -31.83
C THR A 14 9.21 2.42 -30.73
N HIS A 15 9.87 1.86 -29.70
CA HIS A 15 10.47 2.63 -28.59
C HIS A 15 12.00 2.52 -28.45
N SER A 16 12.68 1.78 -29.33
CA SER A 16 14.13 1.57 -29.25
C SER A 16 14.87 2.18 -30.45
N SER A 17 15.19 3.46 -30.36
CA SER A 17 16.34 4.04 -31.08
C SER A 17 17.30 4.67 -30.09
N LEU A 18 18.29 3.90 -29.63
CA LEU A 18 19.65 4.35 -29.22
C LEU A 18 20.45 3.18 -28.61
N GLY A 19 21.50 2.75 -29.31
CA GLY A 19 22.77 2.26 -28.74
C GLY A 19 22.82 0.90 -28.03
N LYS A 20 23.45 -0.09 -28.69
CA LYS A 20 23.85 -1.40 -28.12
C LYS A 20 24.86 -1.28 -26.96
N ARG A 21 24.64 -2.01 -25.84
CA ARG A 21 25.65 -2.48 -24.86
C ARG A 21 25.10 -3.68 -24.03
N PRO A 22 25.95 -4.44 -23.29
CA PRO A 22 26.07 -5.90 -23.35
C PRO A 22 25.04 -6.70 -22.53
N ALA A 23 24.99 -8.01 -22.82
CA ALA A 23 23.95 -8.97 -22.44
C ALA A 23 23.56 -8.98 -20.94
N PRO A 24 22.25 -8.92 -20.61
CA PRO A 24 21.76 -9.06 -19.24
C PRO A 24 21.69 -10.52 -18.80
N SER A 25 21.95 -10.74 -17.52
CA SER A 25 21.61 -11.95 -16.77
C SER A 25 20.15 -12.34 -16.97
N LYS A 26 19.88 -13.64 -17.13
CA LYS A 26 18.54 -14.19 -17.36
C LYS A 26 17.51 -13.62 -16.36
N PRO A 27 16.33 -13.16 -16.82
CA PRO A 27 15.30 -12.59 -15.96
C PRO A 27 14.67 -13.66 -15.05
N GLN A 28 14.46 -13.29 -13.78
CA GLN A 28 13.59 -13.98 -12.83
C GLN A 28 12.15 -14.07 -13.41
N PRO A 29 11.32 -15.05 -13.04
CA PRO A 29 9.89 -15.01 -13.31
C PRO A 29 9.26 -13.89 -12.45
N GLN A 30 9.30 -12.69 -12.99
CA GLN A 30 8.46 -11.55 -12.61
C GLN A 30 7.02 -11.94 -12.97
N GLY A 31 6.03 -11.61 -12.15
CA GLY A 31 4.65 -11.77 -12.59
C GLY A 31 4.41 -10.92 -13.83
N ASP A 32 3.48 -11.33 -14.67
CA ASP A 32 3.16 -10.64 -15.92
C ASP A 32 2.81 -9.17 -15.64
N ASP A 33 3.25 -8.27 -16.53
CA ASP A 33 2.77 -6.91 -16.57
C ASP A 33 1.22 -6.88 -16.53
N LEU A 34 0.62 -5.90 -15.85
CA LEU A 34 -0.84 -5.91 -15.61
C LEU A 34 -1.62 -5.96 -16.93
N PHE A 35 -1.15 -5.26 -17.97
CA PHE A 35 -1.77 -5.32 -19.29
C PHE A 35 -1.66 -6.73 -19.87
N GLN A 36 -0.48 -7.35 -19.81
CA GLN A 36 -0.26 -8.71 -20.31
C GLN A 36 -1.15 -9.73 -19.60
N ALA A 37 -1.21 -9.69 -18.26
CA ALA A 37 -2.03 -10.59 -17.45
C ALA A 37 -3.52 -10.45 -17.78
N LEU A 38 -4.03 -9.22 -17.89
CA LEU A 38 -5.41 -8.95 -18.25
C LEU A 38 -5.70 -9.36 -19.70
N ALA A 39 -4.82 -9.06 -20.65
CA ALA A 39 -4.96 -9.44 -22.05
C ALA A 39 -4.99 -10.97 -22.21
N HIS A 40 -4.14 -11.71 -21.51
CA HIS A 40 -4.16 -13.17 -21.48
C HIS A 40 -5.47 -13.72 -20.93
N ALA A 41 -5.95 -13.21 -19.80
CA ALA A 41 -7.21 -13.67 -19.22
C ALA A 41 -8.43 -13.32 -20.08
N LEU A 42 -8.47 -12.13 -20.67
CA LEU A 42 -9.50 -11.72 -21.62
C LEU A 42 -9.45 -12.57 -22.90
N SER A 43 -8.27 -12.89 -23.41
CA SER A 43 -8.12 -13.80 -24.56
C SER A 43 -8.65 -15.20 -24.25
N ALA A 44 -8.30 -15.75 -23.09
CA ALA A 44 -8.82 -17.04 -22.63
C ALA A 44 -10.35 -17.00 -22.40
N LEU A 45 -10.87 -15.85 -21.97
CA LEU A 45 -12.31 -15.63 -21.82
C LEU A 45 -13.00 -15.62 -23.19
N HIS A 46 -12.47 -14.90 -24.17
CA HIS A 46 -12.98 -14.88 -25.54
C HIS A 46 -13.01 -16.28 -26.15
N GLN A 47 -11.91 -17.04 -26.08
CA GLN A 47 -11.82 -18.40 -26.64
C GLN A 47 -12.90 -19.34 -26.08
N ARG A 48 -13.29 -19.16 -24.82
CA ARG A 48 -14.36 -19.97 -24.21
C ARG A 48 -15.76 -19.54 -24.64
N LEU A 49 -15.97 -18.24 -24.88
CA LEU A 49 -17.30 -17.65 -25.05
C LEU A 49 -17.65 -17.34 -26.52
N CYS A 50 -16.69 -17.31 -27.44
CA CYS A 50 -16.93 -16.95 -28.84
C CYS A 50 -17.76 -18.00 -29.60
N HIS A 51 -17.80 -19.25 -29.11
CA HIS A 51 -18.60 -20.34 -29.68
C HIS A 51 -20.05 -20.36 -29.18
N GLU A 52 -20.40 -19.52 -28.22
CA GLU A 52 -21.76 -19.43 -27.69
C GLU A 52 -22.73 -18.81 -28.71
N SER A 53 -24.00 -19.20 -28.65
CA SER A 53 -25.03 -18.66 -29.55
C SER A 53 -25.18 -17.14 -29.38
N ALA A 54 -25.75 -16.47 -30.38
CA ALA A 54 -25.97 -15.03 -30.29
C ALA A 54 -26.90 -14.65 -29.11
N GLU A 55 -27.89 -15.49 -28.79
CA GLU A 55 -28.77 -15.27 -27.64
C GLU A 55 -28.06 -15.43 -26.30
N VAL A 56 -27.13 -16.38 -26.20
CA VAL A 56 -26.31 -16.55 -24.99
C VAL A 56 -25.35 -15.37 -24.85
N ARG A 57 -24.68 -14.97 -25.93
CA ARG A 57 -23.71 -13.86 -25.92
C ARG A 57 -24.35 -12.53 -25.53
N SER A 58 -25.56 -12.25 -26.00
CA SER A 58 -26.27 -11.02 -25.64
C SER A 58 -26.65 -10.95 -24.15
N SER A 59 -26.72 -12.10 -23.49
CA SER A 59 -27.04 -12.29 -22.07
C SER A 59 -25.80 -12.39 -21.17
N LEU A 60 -24.59 -12.32 -21.72
CA LEU A 60 -23.35 -12.37 -20.95
C LEU A 60 -22.98 -10.99 -20.39
N GLU A 61 -22.72 -10.90 -19.11
CA GLU A 61 -22.13 -9.75 -18.45
C GLU A 61 -20.65 -10.04 -18.20
N ILE A 62 -19.77 -9.12 -18.61
CA ILE A 62 -18.32 -9.20 -18.35
C ILE A 62 -17.97 -8.05 -17.41
N GLU A 63 -17.62 -8.39 -16.19
CA GLU A 63 -17.35 -7.44 -15.11
C GLU A 63 -15.95 -7.61 -14.52
N VAL A 64 -15.37 -6.50 -14.10
CA VAL A 64 -14.18 -6.44 -13.25
C VAL A 64 -14.56 -5.83 -11.92
N ARG A 65 -14.34 -6.55 -10.83
CA ARG A 65 -14.60 -6.08 -9.48
C ARG A 65 -13.30 -5.71 -8.78
N VAL A 66 -13.35 -4.63 -8.03
CA VAL A 66 -12.27 -4.19 -7.14
C VAL A 66 -12.56 -4.66 -5.71
N GLY A 67 -11.60 -5.34 -5.08
CA GLY A 67 -11.78 -5.95 -3.77
C GLY A 67 -10.46 -6.42 -3.18
N LEU A 68 -10.50 -7.33 -2.22
CA LEU A 68 -9.29 -7.95 -1.67
C LEU A 68 -9.40 -9.47 -1.69
N ILE A 69 -8.32 -10.14 -2.07
CA ILE A 69 -8.16 -11.57 -1.81
C ILE A 69 -7.82 -11.73 -0.33
N SER A 70 -8.66 -12.46 0.41
CA SER A 70 -8.63 -12.58 1.87
C SER A 70 -8.73 -14.04 2.33
N GLN A 71 -8.22 -14.32 3.53
CA GLN A 71 -8.50 -15.57 4.27
C GLN A 71 -9.81 -15.47 5.08
N HIS A 72 -10.37 -14.28 5.26
CA HIS A 72 -11.53 -13.99 6.09
C HIS A 72 -12.66 -13.30 5.30
N ASP A 73 -13.89 -13.25 5.82
CA ASP A 73 -15.01 -12.55 5.17
C ASP A 73 -14.94 -11.01 5.35
N ARG A 74 -13.72 -10.51 5.64
CA ARG A 74 -13.41 -9.11 5.94
C ARG A 74 -12.57 -8.51 4.83
N LEU A 75 -12.64 -7.19 4.70
CA LEU A 75 -11.83 -6.45 3.75
C LEU A 75 -10.40 -6.32 4.29
N GLU A 76 -9.70 -7.45 4.33
CA GLU A 76 -8.35 -7.62 4.86
C GLU A 76 -7.59 -8.51 3.88
N ARG A 77 -6.47 -8.04 3.36
CA ARG A 77 -5.70 -8.78 2.34
C ARG A 77 -5.02 -9.99 2.98
N ALA A 78 -5.08 -11.15 2.32
CA ALA A 78 -4.49 -12.41 2.76
C ALA A 78 -2.95 -12.39 2.80
N THR A 79 -2.33 -11.47 2.05
CA THR A 79 -0.88 -11.33 1.90
C THR A 79 -0.54 -9.84 1.96
N PRO A 80 0.56 -9.42 2.59
CA PRO A 80 1.11 -8.08 2.36
C PRO A 80 1.45 -7.90 0.88
N GLY A 81 1.22 -6.70 0.32
CA GLY A 81 1.68 -6.38 -1.03
C GLY A 81 3.20 -6.51 -1.12
N ILE A 82 3.70 -7.38 -2.01
CA ILE A 82 5.13 -7.51 -2.30
C ILE A 82 5.52 -6.41 -3.31
N PRO A 83 6.51 -5.55 -3.01
CA PRO A 83 7.08 -4.68 -4.03
C PRO A 83 7.86 -5.54 -5.03
N GLY A 84 7.41 -5.64 -6.29
CA GLY A 84 8.07 -6.57 -7.21
C GLY A 84 7.20 -7.15 -8.31
N SER A 85 6.81 -6.31 -9.28
CA SER A 85 6.31 -6.66 -10.63
C SER A 85 5.40 -7.89 -10.77
N GLY A 86 4.10 -7.63 -10.90
CA GLY A 86 3.22 -8.49 -11.69
C GLY A 86 1.85 -8.77 -11.08
N ALA A 87 0.85 -8.89 -11.94
CA ALA A 87 -0.46 -9.37 -11.55
C ALA A 87 -0.41 -10.90 -11.43
N VAL A 88 -0.61 -11.43 -10.21
CA VAL A 88 -0.65 -12.89 -10.01
C VAL A 88 -2.06 -13.39 -10.28
N GLN A 89 -2.24 -14.06 -11.40
CA GLN A 89 -3.49 -14.69 -11.77
C GLN A 89 -3.78 -15.91 -10.88
N MET A 90 -4.99 -15.99 -10.32
CA MET A 90 -5.48 -17.08 -9.49
C MET A 90 -6.87 -17.51 -9.94
N ASP A 91 -7.00 -18.76 -10.40
CA ASP A 91 -8.29 -19.35 -10.69
C ASP A 91 -9.04 -19.77 -9.41
N SER A 92 -10.27 -20.25 -9.57
CA SER A 92 -11.13 -20.62 -8.44
C SER A 92 -10.64 -21.88 -7.70
N ASP A 93 -9.91 -22.78 -8.36
CA ASP A 93 -9.38 -24.00 -7.74
C ASP A 93 -8.16 -23.68 -6.89
N MET A 94 -7.25 -22.85 -7.41
CA MET A 94 -6.11 -22.32 -6.67
C MET A 94 -6.56 -21.55 -5.43
N MET A 95 -7.60 -20.70 -5.56
CA MET A 95 -8.17 -19.96 -4.44
C MET A 95 -8.71 -20.90 -3.36
N ARG A 96 -9.48 -21.93 -3.75
CA ARG A 96 -10.03 -22.94 -2.83
C ARG A 96 -8.94 -23.75 -2.12
N GLN A 97 -7.94 -24.22 -2.86
CA GLN A 97 -6.82 -24.99 -2.31
C GLN A 97 -6.02 -24.19 -1.27
N ARG A 98 -5.94 -22.87 -1.44
CA ARG A 98 -5.23 -21.95 -0.53
C ARG A 98 -6.11 -21.36 0.58
N GLY A 99 -7.39 -21.76 0.67
CA GLY A 99 -8.32 -21.19 1.65
C GLY A 99 -8.60 -19.69 1.44
N LEU A 100 -8.43 -19.20 0.20
CA LEU A 100 -8.60 -17.80 -0.16
C LEU A 100 -10.00 -17.54 -0.75
N ARG A 101 -10.51 -16.35 -0.52
CA ARG A 101 -11.76 -15.82 -1.10
C ARG A 101 -11.57 -14.38 -1.55
N PHE A 102 -12.34 -13.94 -2.53
CA PHE A 102 -12.38 -12.53 -2.91
C PHE A 102 -13.48 -11.84 -2.13
N VAL A 103 -13.14 -10.77 -1.42
CA VAL A 103 -14.06 -9.92 -0.69
C VAL A 103 -14.24 -8.64 -1.49
N SER A 104 -15.42 -8.50 -2.10
CA SER A 104 -15.79 -7.33 -2.91
C SER A 104 -15.84 -6.06 -2.04
N GLY A 105 -15.30 -4.97 -2.59
CA GLY A 105 -15.46 -3.62 -2.05
C GLY A 105 -14.16 -2.93 -1.64
N VAL A 106 -14.27 -1.64 -1.36
CA VAL A 106 -13.18 -0.74 -1.03
C VAL A 106 -13.45 0.02 0.28
N SER A 107 -12.41 0.63 0.85
CA SER A 107 -12.57 1.51 2.02
C SER A 107 -13.40 2.76 1.69
N ALA A 108 -13.99 3.40 2.70
CA ALA A 108 -14.79 4.61 2.48
C ALA A 108 -14.00 5.76 1.82
N PRO A 109 -12.77 6.10 2.26
CA PRO A 109 -11.98 7.14 1.61
C PRO A 109 -11.64 6.79 0.16
N ALA A 110 -11.28 5.53 -0.11
CA ALA A 110 -10.99 5.10 -1.48
C ALA A 110 -12.23 5.19 -2.38
N PHE A 111 -13.41 4.81 -1.88
CA PHE A 111 -14.65 4.93 -2.63
C PHE A 111 -14.95 6.37 -3.04
N ASP A 112 -14.83 7.32 -2.10
CA ASP A 112 -15.10 8.73 -2.35
C ASP A 112 -14.07 9.33 -3.33
N ALA A 113 -12.78 8.99 -3.16
CA ALA A 113 -11.71 9.42 -4.07
C ALA A 113 -11.90 8.87 -5.49
N VAL A 114 -12.23 7.58 -5.62
CA VAL A 114 -12.53 6.97 -6.93
C VAL A 114 -13.77 7.62 -7.55
N LYS A 115 -14.82 7.88 -6.76
CA LYS A 115 -16.03 8.53 -7.26
C LYS A 115 -15.75 9.92 -7.82
N GLU A 116 -14.94 10.70 -7.12
CA GLU A 116 -14.53 12.03 -7.56
C GLU A 116 -13.68 11.96 -8.83
N GLU A 117 -12.66 11.10 -8.87
CA GLU A 117 -11.75 10.98 -10.02
C GLU A 117 -12.46 10.43 -11.27
N VAL A 118 -13.30 9.40 -11.10
CA VAL A 118 -14.15 8.86 -12.18
C VAL A 118 -15.13 9.95 -12.63
N GLY A 119 -15.77 10.67 -11.72
CA GLY A 119 -16.66 11.79 -12.08
C GLY A 119 -15.95 12.92 -12.82
N ARG A 120 -14.69 13.21 -12.48
CA ARG A 120 -13.87 14.20 -13.18
C ARG A 120 -13.53 13.76 -14.61
N ARG A 121 -13.24 12.47 -14.83
CA ARG A 121 -12.88 11.93 -16.15
C ARG A 121 -14.09 11.62 -17.05
N TYR A 122 -15.16 11.08 -16.47
CA TYR A 122 -16.37 10.67 -17.20
C TYR A 122 -17.47 11.73 -17.25
N GLY A 123 -17.47 12.70 -16.33
CA GLY A 123 -18.55 13.67 -16.15
C GLY A 123 -19.55 13.28 -15.05
N VAL A 124 -20.75 13.89 -15.11
CA VAL A 124 -21.78 13.75 -14.06
C VAL A 124 -22.37 12.33 -14.08
N ALA A 125 -22.47 11.70 -12.90
CA ALA A 125 -23.10 10.39 -12.74
C ALA A 125 -24.50 10.37 -13.36
N GLU A 126 -24.76 9.40 -14.23
CA GLU A 126 -25.93 9.43 -15.12
C GLU A 126 -27.26 9.28 -14.34
N ARG A 127 -27.26 8.52 -13.23
CA ARG A 127 -28.40 8.38 -12.31
C ARG A 127 -28.00 7.64 -11.03
N ALA A 128 -28.49 8.10 -9.86
CA ALA A 128 -28.47 7.29 -8.65
C ALA A 128 -29.68 6.34 -8.69
N SER A 129 -29.46 5.05 -8.96
CA SER A 129 -30.53 4.04 -8.86
C SER A 129 -30.56 3.42 -7.47
N LYS A 130 -31.76 3.04 -7.02
CA LYS A 130 -31.96 2.29 -5.79
C LYS A 130 -32.65 0.97 -6.11
N GLU A 131 -31.99 -0.13 -5.84
CA GLU A 131 -32.53 -1.49 -6.03
C GLU A 131 -32.39 -2.28 -4.72
N VAL A 132 -33.35 -3.17 -4.45
CA VAL A 132 -33.27 -4.13 -3.34
C VAL A 132 -33.21 -5.53 -3.94
N VAL A 133 -32.13 -6.25 -3.65
CA VAL A 133 -31.89 -7.59 -4.17
C VAL A 133 -32.03 -8.62 -3.04
N TYR A 134 -32.89 -9.60 -3.24
CA TYR A 134 -33.08 -10.74 -2.35
C TYR A 134 -32.36 -11.96 -2.92
N VAL A 135 -31.55 -12.61 -2.09
CA VAL A 135 -30.72 -13.77 -2.46
C VAL A 135 -31.18 -15.01 -1.69
N TYR A 136 -31.15 -16.16 -2.35
CA TYR A 136 -31.60 -17.44 -1.81
C TYR A 136 -30.49 -18.49 -1.99
N ASP A 137 -29.95 -18.98 -0.88
CA ASP A 137 -28.82 -19.94 -0.89
C ASP A 137 -29.26 -21.41 -0.80
N SER A 138 -30.57 -21.68 -0.67
CA SER A 138 -31.12 -23.03 -0.49
C SER A 138 -32.53 -23.19 -1.07
N GLY A 139 -33.00 -24.44 -1.19
CA GLY A 139 -34.33 -24.74 -1.72
C GLY A 139 -34.47 -24.54 -3.23
N GLN A 140 -35.71 -24.49 -3.72
CA GLN A 140 -36.03 -24.34 -5.16
C GLN A 140 -35.63 -22.98 -5.74
N MET A 141 -35.34 -22.01 -4.87
CA MET A 141 -34.91 -20.64 -5.23
C MET A 141 -33.39 -20.49 -5.31
N ARG A 142 -32.60 -21.56 -5.07
CA ARG A 142 -31.14 -21.51 -5.09
C ARG A 142 -30.63 -20.88 -6.40
N ASP A 143 -29.66 -19.97 -6.28
CA ASP A 143 -29.02 -19.21 -7.37
C ASP A 143 -29.95 -18.22 -8.11
N GLN A 144 -31.19 -18.04 -7.66
CA GLN A 144 -32.12 -17.02 -8.16
C GLN A 144 -32.01 -15.74 -7.34
N ARG A 145 -32.21 -14.60 -8.01
CA ARG A 145 -32.26 -13.27 -7.39
C ARG A 145 -33.59 -12.62 -7.73
N VAL A 146 -34.19 -12.00 -6.71
CA VAL A 146 -35.40 -11.19 -6.87
C VAL A 146 -35.02 -9.74 -6.65
N VAL A 147 -35.26 -8.90 -7.65
CA VAL A 147 -34.89 -7.49 -7.68
C VAL A 147 -36.15 -6.63 -7.56
N ALA A 148 -36.17 -5.77 -6.56
CA ALA A 148 -37.18 -4.75 -6.35
C ALA A 148 -36.56 -3.37 -6.61
N ASP A 149 -36.80 -2.83 -7.79
CA ASP A 149 -36.28 -1.55 -8.30
C ASP A 149 -37.41 -0.50 -8.51
N GLY A 150 -38.59 -0.77 -7.96
CA GLY A 150 -39.78 0.09 -8.10
C GLY A 150 -40.68 -0.27 -9.27
N VAL A 151 -40.35 -1.32 -10.04
CA VAL A 151 -41.20 -1.90 -11.09
C VAL A 151 -42.05 -3.05 -10.52
N ASN A 152 -43.33 -3.14 -10.93
CA ASN A 152 -44.25 -4.24 -10.59
C ASN A 152 -44.72 -4.92 -11.88
N PRO A 153 -44.63 -6.26 -12.03
CA PRO A 153 -44.10 -7.26 -11.07
C PRO A 153 -42.61 -7.16 -10.80
N LEU A 154 -42.19 -7.68 -9.65
CA LEU A 154 -40.77 -7.81 -9.27
C LEU A 154 -39.98 -8.50 -10.38
N ARG A 155 -38.79 -7.96 -10.71
CA ARG A 155 -37.91 -8.58 -11.69
C ARG A 155 -37.20 -9.77 -11.06
N CYS A 156 -37.26 -10.91 -11.72
CA CYS A 156 -36.54 -12.10 -11.29
C CYS A 156 -35.48 -12.46 -12.32
N GLU A 157 -34.28 -12.76 -11.84
CA GLU A 157 -33.13 -13.05 -12.69
C GLU A 157 -32.32 -14.21 -12.11
N ARG A 158 -31.81 -15.05 -13.00
CA ARG A 158 -30.83 -16.09 -12.66
C ARG A 158 -29.47 -15.62 -13.15
N LYS A 159 -28.50 -15.58 -12.24
CA LYS A 159 -27.11 -15.20 -12.56
C LYS A 159 -26.19 -16.39 -12.34
N GLU A 160 -25.65 -16.93 -13.43
CA GLU A 160 -24.75 -18.08 -13.42
C GLU A 160 -23.33 -17.62 -13.80
N ALA A 161 -22.35 -17.82 -12.92
CA ALA A 161 -20.96 -17.51 -13.24
C ALA A 161 -20.40 -18.54 -14.25
N ARG A 162 -19.98 -18.08 -15.43
CA ARG A 162 -19.40 -18.93 -16.48
C ARG A 162 -17.89 -19.08 -16.32
N GLN A 163 -17.22 -17.96 -16.04
CA GLN A 163 -15.78 -17.93 -15.84
C GLN A 163 -15.44 -16.89 -14.80
N GLN A 164 -14.47 -17.21 -13.96
CA GLN A 164 -13.96 -16.29 -12.96
C GLN A 164 -12.44 -16.46 -12.84
N VAL A 165 -11.75 -15.33 -12.75
CA VAL A 165 -10.33 -15.27 -12.46
C VAL A 165 -10.05 -14.10 -11.53
N ASN A 166 -9.17 -14.30 -10.56
CA ASN A 166 -8.76 -13.27 -9.62
C ASN A 166 -7.32 -12.87 -9.92
N PHE A 167 -6.99 -11.61 -9.69
CA PHE A 167 -5.64 -11.10 -9.83
C PHE A 167 -5.23 -10.50 -8.50
N GLN A 168 -4.19 -11.09 -7.92
CA GLN A 168 -3.52 -10.46 -6.81
C GLN A 168 -2.58 -9.39 -7.35
N LEU A 169 -2.84 -8.14 -6.99
CA LEU A 169 -2.04 -7.00 -7.41
C LEU A 169 -1.18 -6.53 -6.24
N ALA A 170 0.04 -7.03 -6.17
CA ALA A 170 0.97 -6.75 -5.09
C ALA A 170 1.36 -5.26 -5.00
N ALA A 171 1.38 -4.59 -6.15
CA ALA A 171 1.67 -3.17 -6.30
C ALA A 171 0.43 -2.27 -6.18
N ALA A 172 -0.80 -2.80 -6.04
CA ALA A 172 -2.00 -1.97 -5.99
C ALA A 172 -2.63 -1.97 -4.58
N GLN A 173 -3.47 -0.98 -4.29
CA GLN A 173 -4.22 -0.95 -3.02
C GLN A 173 -5.18 -2.13 -2.90
N TYR A 174 -5.84 -2.50 -4.01
CA TYR A 174 -6.84 -3.58 -4.08
C TYR A 174 -6.44 -4.66 -5.11
N ASP A 175 -7.05 -5.83 -4.98
CA ASP A 175 -7.01 -6.91 -5.97
C ASP A 175 -8.16 -6.81 -6.95
N LEU A 176 -8.09 -7.57 -8.03
CA LEU A 176 -9.14 -7.59 -9.06
C LEU A 176 -9.76 -8.98 -9.19
N ARG A 177 -11.03 -8.99 -9.60
CA ARG A 177 -11.70 -10.19 -10.11
C ARG A 177 -12.28 -9.86 -11.46
N VAL A 178 -11.89 -10.62 -12.49
CA VAL A 178 -12.56 -10.60 -13.80
C VAL A 178 -13.53 -11.77 -13.84
N GLN A 179 -14.79 -11.50 -14.15
CA GLN A 179 -15.84 -12.49 -14.17
C GLN A 179 -16.74 -12.31 -15.39
N ALA A 180 -17.11 -13.43 -16.01
CA ALA A 180 -18.21 -13.48 -16.96
C ALA A 180 -19.38 -14.25 -16.35
N SER A 181 -20.55 -13.64 -16.38
CA SER A 181 -21.79 -14.21 -15.82
C SER A 181 -22.86 -14.22 -16.90
N LEU A 182 -23.67 -15.27 -16.93
CA LEU A 182 -24.90 -15.29 -17.72
C LEU A 182 -26.04 -14.74 -16.88
N GLU A 183 -26.72 -13.70 -17.37
CA GLU A 183 -27.89 -13.11 -16.74
C GLU A 183 -29.14 -13.44 -17.55
N GLN A 184 -30.03 -14.26 -16.99
CA GLN A 184 -31.25 -14.68 -17.66
C GLN A 184 -32.47 -14.17 -16.90
N PRO A 185 -33.40 -13.45 -17.55
CA PRO A 185 -34.67 -13.12 -16.94
C PRO A 185 -35.45 -14.41 -16.66
N VAL A 186 -36.00 -14.51 -15.45
CA VAL A 186 -36.90 -15.59 -15.06
C VAL A 186 -38.32 -15.02 -15.08
N PRO A 187 -39.23 -15.56 -15.92
CA PRO A 187 -40.62 -15.11 -15.92
C PRO A 187 -41.22 -15.24 -14.51
N PRO A 188 -41.99 -14.25 -14.01
CA PRO A 188 -42.55 -14.28 -12.66
C PRO A 188 -43.34 -15.56 -12.34
N GLU A 189 -44.05 -16.11 -13.33
CA GLU A 189 -44.81 -17.37 -13.25
C GLU A 189 -43.94 -18.62 -13.03
N ALA A 190 -42.65 -18.55 -13.39
CA ALA A 190 -41.68 -19.62 -13.22
C ALA A 190 -40.94 -19.56 -11.87
N VAL A 191 -41.21 -18.55 -11.04
CA VAL A 191 -40.54 -18.31 -9.76
C VAL A 191 -41.33 -18.96 -8.61
N PRO A 192 -40.78 -20.00 -7.95
CA PRO A 192 -41.46 -20.68 -6.84
C PRO A 192 -41.87 -19.71 -5.72
N GLY A 193 -43.16 -19.68 -5.42
CA GLY A 193 -43.72 -18.88 -4.30
C GLY A 193 -43.89 -17.39 -4.58
N LEU A 194 -43.61 -16.91 -5.80
CA LEU A 194 -43.91 -15.54 -6.21
C LEU A 194 -45.34 -15.48 -6.78
N GLN A 195 -46.21 -14.66 -6.19
CA GLN A 195 -47.54 -14.43 -6.74
C GLN A 195 -47.47 -13.44 -7.91
N PRO A 196 -48.18 -13.69 -9.04
CA PRO A 196 -48.22 -12.75 -10.17
C PRO A 196 -48.67 -11.35 -9.72
N GLY A 197 -47.88 -10.31 -10.03
CA GLY A 197 -48.18 -8.92 -9.67
C GLY A 197 -47.89 -8.54 -8.19
N SER A 198 -47.29 -9.43 -7.41
CA SER A 198 -46.84 -9.14 -6.04
C SER A 198 -45.64 -8.19 -6.04
N SER A 199 -45.67 -7.23 -5.11
CA SER A 199 -44.52 -6.39 -4.76
C SER A 199 -43.65 -6.96 -3.64
N GLU A 200 -44.06 -8.10 -3.07
CA GLU A 200 -43.33 -8.80 -2.00
C GLU A 200 -42.52 -9.98 -2.55
N PRO A 201 -41.26 -10.15 -2.10
CA PRO A 201 -40.42 -11.26 -2.51
C PRO A 201 -40.88 -12.57 -1.86
N PRO A 202 -40.59 -13.74 -2.48
CA PRO A 202 -40.79 -15.04 -1.86
C PRO A 202 -40.14 -15.15 -0.47
N GLN A 203 -40.74 -15.93 0.42
CA GLN A 203 -40.15 -16.21 1.73
C GLN A 203 -38.88 -17.07 1.59
N GLY A 204 -38.02 -17.04 2.62
CA GLY A 204 -36.83 -17.91 2.68
C GLY A 204 -35.57 -17.33 2.04
N TRP A 205 -35.52 -16.03 1.75
CA TRP A 205 -34.28 -15.36 1.37
C TRP A 205 -33.25 -15.39 2.50
N SER A 206 -32.00 -15.65 2.17
CA SER A 206 -30.87 -15.72 3.10
C SER A 206 -30.20 -14.36 3.30
N GLY A 207 -30.28 -13.49 2.29
CA GLY A 207 -29.73 -12.14 2.32
C GLY A 207 -30.60 -11.12 1.59
N ARG A 208 -30.61 -9.90 2.11
CA ARG A 208 -31.20 -8.71 1.49
C ARG A 208 -30.12 -7.65 1.30
N ARG A 209 -29.93 -7.19 0.06
CA ARG A 209 -28.95 -6.16 -0.31
C ARG A 209 -29.69 -4.93 -0.83
N THR A 210 -29.62 -3.82 -0.11
CA THR A 210 -30.12 -2.53 -0.61
C THR A 210 -28.97 -1.78 -1.27
N LYS A 211 -29.05 -1.59 -2.57
CA LYS A 211 -27.98 -1.00 -3.36
C LYS A 211 -28.34 0.41 -3.80
N ARG A 212 -27.40 1.34 -3.68
CA ARG A 212 -27.46 2.68 -4.27
C ARG A 212 -26.28 2.83 -5.22
N ARG A 213 -26.53 2.83 -6.53
CA ARG A 213 -25.49 2.78 -7.57
C ARG A 213 -25.32 4.12 -8.25
N PHE A 214 -24.08 4.52 -8.47
CA PHE A 214 -23.67 5.65 -9.30
C PHE A 214 -22.94 5.08 -10.53
N SER A 215 -23.53 5.25 -11.71
CA SER A 215 -22.97 4.73 -12.97
C SER A 215 -22.35 5.85 -13.80
N PHE A 216 -21.17 5.58 -14.34
CA PHE A 216 -20.37 6.48 -15.17
C PHE A 216 -20.04 5.82 -16.50
N LYS A 217 -20.39 6.48 -17.60
CA LYS A 217 -20.11 6.06 -18.98
C LYS A 217 -19.91 7.29 -19.86
N SER A 218 -19.30 7.12 -21.04
CA SER A 218 -19.13 8.22 -21.99
C SER A 218 -20.47 8.77 -22.48
N ASP A 219 -20.51 10.07 -22.75
CA ASP A 219 -21.65 10.73 -23.38
C ASP A 219 -21.89 10.13 -24.77
N ALA A 220 -23.17 10.04 -25.16
CA ALA A 220 -23.56 9.63 -26.51
C ALA A 220 -23.03 10.58 -27.60
N ASN A 221 -22.60 11.79 -27.24
CA ASN A 221 -21.99 12.78 -28.14
C ASN A 221 -20.46 12.68 -28.23
N THR A 222 -19.80 11.88 -27.40
CA THR A 222 -18.34 11.66 -27.49
C THR A 222 -18.01 10.96 -28.82
N PRO A 223 -16.94 11.34 -29.54
CA PRO A 223 -16.47 10.62 -30.73
C PRO A 223 -16.28 9.13 -30.44
N GLU A 224 -16.60 8.25 -31.40
CA GLU A 224 -16.62 6.80 -31.19
C GLU A 224 -15.25 6.22 -30.80
N ASP A 225 -14.18 6.81 -31.31
CA ASP A 225 -12.78 6.53 -31.01
C ASP A 225 -12.33 7.02 -29.62
N GLU A 226 -13.06 7.97 -29.04
CA GLU A 226 -12.81 8.49 -27.68
C GLU A 226 -13.78 7.92 -26.64
N ARG A 227 -14.76 7.09 -27.05
CA ARG A 227 -15.73 6.48 -26.13
C ARG A 227 -15.09 5.38 -25.30
N TRP A 228 -15.48 5.37 -24.04
CA TRP A 228 -15.08 4.35 -23.11
C TRP A 228 -15.98 3.14 -23.33
N ILE A 229 -15.35 1.99 -23.50
CA ILE A 229 -16.03 0.71 -23.70
C ILE A 229 -16.38 -0.01 -22.39
N TRP A 230 -15.93 0.54 -21.25
CA TRP A 230 -16.22 0.07 -19.90
C TRP A 230 -17.03 1.11 -19.13
N ARG A 231 -18.13 0.69 -18.52
CA ARG A 231 -18.93 1.46 -17.55
C ARG A 231 -18.37 1.26 -16.16
N ALA A 232 -18.20 2.35 -15.40
CA ALA A 232 -17.83 2.26 -13.99
C ALA A 232 -19.05 2.42 -13.09
N ASP A 233 -19.29 1.44 -12.23
CA ASP A 233 -20.40 1.41 -11.27
C ASP A 233 -19.86 1.45 -9.84
N LEU A 234 -20.20 2.52 -9.13
CA LEU A 234 -19.88 2.69 -7.72
C LEU A 234 -21.14 2.48 -6.89
N THR A 235 -21.19 1.40 -6.12
CA THR A 235 -22.41 0.96 -5.43
C THR A 235 -22.23 0.95 -3.91
N LEU A 236 -23.07 1.70 -3.19
CA LEU A 236 -23.22 1.56 -1.74
C LEU A 236 -24.25 0.47 -1.46
N VAL A 237 -23.83 -0.58 -0.74
CA VAL A 237 -24.65 -1.75 -0.44
C VAL A 237 -24.87 -1.88 1.06
N GLU A 238 -26.13 -1.88 1.48
CA GLU A 238 -26.53 -2.25 2.84
C GLU A 238 -27.00 -3.72 2.82
N GLU A 239 -26.22 -4.61 3.42
CA GLU A 239 -26.50 -6.04 3.49
C GLU A 239 -27.12 -6.41 4.84
N VAL A 240 -28.19 -7.19 4.79
CA VAL A 240 -28.85 -7.80 5.94
C VAL A 240 -28.89 -9.31 5.70
N SER A 241 -28.24 -10.09 6.58
CA SER A 241 -28.26 -11.55 6.54
C SER A 241 -29.27 -12.12 7.53
N ASN A 242 -30.03 -13.14 7.14
CA ASN A 242 -31.11 -13.73 7.96
C ASN A 242 -30.80 -15.17 8.44
N GLY A 243 -29.51 -15.55 8.49
CA GLY A 243 -29.08 -16.91 8.82
C GLY A 243 -28.88 -17.17 10.33
N PRO A 244 -29.17 -18.39 10.84
CA PRO A 244 -29.08 -18.72 12.27
C PRO A 244 -27.65 -18.70 12.85
N GLN A 245 -26.60 -18.62 12.02
CA GLN A 245 -25.19 -18.64 12.45
C GLN A 245 -24.45 -17.30 12.32
N ARG A 246 -25.07 -16.25 11.73
CA ARG A 246 -24.44 -14.94 11.56
C ARG A 246 -25.35 -13.90 12.21
N GLY A 247 -24.94 -13.37 13.37
CA GLY A 247 -25.73 -12.40 14.13
C GLY A 247 -26.23 -11.27 13.24
N GLY A 248 -27.54 -10.98 13.31
CA GLY A 248 -28.28 -10.07 12.42
C GLY A 248 -27.85 -8.61 12.48
N GLY A 249 -26.63 -8.32 12.03
CA GLY A 249 -26.09 -6.98 11.85
C GLY A 249 -26.25 -6.49 10.42
N VAL A 250 -26.53 -5.20 10.25
CA VAL A 250 -26.47 -4.52 8.95
C VAL A 250 -25.01 -4.25 8.62
N ARG A 251 -24.52 -4.74 7.47
CA ARG A 251 -23.17 -4.46 6.96
C ARG A 251 -23.26 -3.48 5.80
N VAL A 252 -22.44 -2.43 5.83
CA VAL A 252 -22.32 -1.50 4.70
C VAL A 252 -21.06 -1.84 3.89
N VAL A 253 -21.24 -2.14 2.61
CA VAL A 253 -20.18 -2.45 1.64
C VAL A 253 -20.17 -1.36 0.56
N ARG A 254 -18.99 -1.03 0.04
CA ARG A 254 -18.78 -0.03 -1.02
C ARG A 254 -18.12 -0.73 -2.19
N GLU A 255 -18.90 -1.10 -3.20
CA GLU A 255 -18.44 -1.86 -4.36
C GLU A 255 -18.04 -0.92 -5.50
N VAL A 256 -16.95 -1.27 -6.19
CA VAL A 256 -16.50 -0.62 -7.43
C VAL A 256 -16.41 -1.71 -8.49
N GLU A 257 -17.23 -1.58 -9.53
CA GLU A 257 -17.37 -2.56 -10.62
C GLU A 257 -17.12 -1.85 -11.96
N LEU A 258 -16.43 -2.53 -12.89
CA LEU A 258 -16.27 -2.10 -14.28
C LEU A 258 -16.95 -3.12 -15.18
N GLU A 259 -17.95 -2.70 -15.95
CA GLU A 259 -18.71 -3.58 -16.84
C GLU A 259 -18.42 -3.24 -18.30
N LEU A 260 -18.08 -4.26 -19.10
CA LEU A 260 -17.88 -4.07 -20.54
C LEU A 260 -19.23 -3.78 -21.20
N LEU A 261 -19.33 -2.66 -21.92
CA LEU A 261 -20.58 -2.24 -22.54
C LEU A 261 -21.08 -3.27 -23.57
N PRO A 262 -22.41 -3.48 -23.69
CA PRO A 262 -22.98 -4.49 -24.58
C PRO A 262 -22.47 -4.39 -26.02
N ALA A 263 -22.38 -3.19 -26.60
CA ALA A 263 -21.88 -2.99 -27.96
C ALA A 263 -20.41 -3.45 -28.13
N ALA A 264 -19.54 -3.17 -27.16
CA ALA A 264 -18.15 -3.58 -27.19
C ALA A 264 -18.00 -5.09 -26.94
N ARG A 265 -18.78 -5.65 -26.01
CA ARG A 265 -18.86 -7.09 -25.75
C ARG A 265 -19.30 -7.86 -26.99
N ASP A 266 -20.40 -7.46 -27.62
CA ASP A 266 -20.98 -8.16 -28.77
C ASP A 266 -20.04 -8.10 -29.98
N ARG A 267 -19.43 -6.92 -30.21
CA ARG A 267 -18.38 -6.76 -31.22
C ARG A 267 -17.20 -7.69 -30.93
N TRP A 268 -16.69 -7.68 -29.70
CA TRP A 268 -15.52 -8.49 -29.34
C TRP A 268 -15.79 -9.99 -29.46
N LEU A 269 -16.88 -10.50 -28.89
CA LEU A 269 -17.22 -11.94 -28.89
C LEU A 269 -17.74 -12.46 -30.24
N SER A 270 -17.98 -11.60 -31.24
CA SER A 270 -18.36 -12.02 -32.60
C SER A 270 -17.17 -12.23 -33.52
N LEU A 271 -15.98 -11.78 -33.12
CA LEU A 271 -14.77 -11.95 -33.90
C LEU A 271 -14.33 -13.42 -33.91
N SER A 272 -14.00 -13.90 -35.09
CA SER A 272 -13.53 -15.28 -35.30
C SER A 272 -12.13 -15.33 -35.92
N GLN A 273 -11.70 -14.24 -36.58
CA GLN A 273 -10.38 -14.15 -37.19
C GLN A 273 -9.31 -13.87 -36.12
N PRO A 274 -8.27 -14.71 -36.00
CA PRO A 274 -7.29 -14.58 -34.90
C PRO A 274 -6.66 -13.20 -34.75
N GLN A 275 -6.31 -12.53 -35.86
CA GLN A 275 -5.68 -11.20 -35.82
C GLN A 275 -6.63 -10.12 -35.30
N GLU A 276 -7.90 -10.17 -35.70
CA GLU A 276 -8.93 -9.22 -35.24
C GLU A 276 -9.25 -9.45 -33.76
N VAL A 277 -9.34 -10.72 -33.33
CA VAL A 277 -9.56 -11.08 -31.93
C VAL A 277 -8.42 -10.54 -31.06
N ILE A 278 -7.16 -10.70 -31.49
CA ILE A 278 -6.00 -10.19 -30.76
C ILE A 278 -6.07 -8.67 -30.67
N ALA A 279 -6.28 -7.98 -31.79
CA ALA A 279 -6.35 -6.51 -31.81
C ALA A 279 -7.46 -5.97 -30.91
N MET A 280 -8.66 -6.56 -30.97
CA MET A 280 -9.80 -6.13 -30.14
C MET A 280 -9.59 -6.49 -28.66
N THR A 281 -9.02 -7.66 -28.36
CA THR A 281 -8.71 -8.05 -26.96
C THR A 281 -7.70 -7.09 -26.35
N SER A 282 -6.64 -6.74 -27.08
CA SER A 282 -5.66 -5.74 -26.66
C SER A 282 -6.32 -4.39 -26.45
N HIS A 283 -7.22 -3.96 -27.35
CA HIS A 283 -7.97 -2.71 -27.19
C HIS A 283 -8.84 -2.71 -25.91
N VAL A 284 -9.57 -3.80 -25.66
CA VAL A 284 -10.38 -4.00 -24.43
C VAL A 284 -9.50 -3.94 -23.17
N ALA A 285 -8.35 -4.61 -23.19
CA ALA A 285 -7.39 -4.62 -22.08
C ALA A 285 -6.75 -3.24 -21.85
N THR A 286 -6.35 -2.53 -22.90
CA THR A 286 -5.76 -1.18 -22.80
C THR A 286 -6.72 -0.21 -22.14
N HIS A 287 -7.99 -0.19 -22.59
CA HIS A 287 -9.01 0.67 -21.97
C HIS A 287 -9.24 0.30 -20.51
N LEU A 288 -9.24 -0.99 -20.17
CA LEU A 288 -9.38 -1.45 -18.79
C LEU A 288 -8.20 -0.98 -17.91
N VAL A 289 -6.96 -1.08 -18.41
CA VAL A 289 -5.76 -0.65 -17.66
C VAL A 289 -5.78 0.86 -17.41
N HIS A 290 -6.05 1.69 -18.43
CA HIS A 290 -6.16 3.15 -18.26
C HIS A 290 -7.23 3.55 -17.24
N LEU A 291 -8.28 2.74 -17.12
CA LEU A 291 -9.33 2.89 -16.12
C LEU A 291 -8.85 2.54 -14.72
N LEU A 292 -8.17 1.41 -14.60
CA LEU A 292 -7.61 0.91 -13.35
C LEU A 292 -6.52 1.85 -12.82
N GLU A 293 -5.80 2.59 -13.65
CA GLU A 293 -4.87 3.64 -13.21
C GLU A 293 -5.57 4.74 -12.38
N SER A 294 -6.84 5.03 -12.66
CA SER A 294 -7.65 5.95 -11.84
C SER A 294 -8.27 5.30 -10.62
N ILE A 295 -8.71 4.04 -10.77
CA ILE A 295 -9.56 3.38 -9.78
C ILE A 295 -8.74 2.64 -8.72
N ASN A 296 -7.61 2.06 -9.11
CA ASN A 296 -6.74 1.25 -8.30
C ASN A 296 -5.28 1.37 -8.79
N PRO A 297 -4.66 2.57 -8.68
CA PRO A 297 -3.35 2.85 -9.24
C PRO A 297 -2.29 1.87 -8.71
N LEU A 298 -1.43 1.39 -9.61
CA LEU A 298 -0.24 0.63 -9.24
C LEU A 298 0.79 1.59 -8.61
N GLU A 299 1.24 1.28 -7.41
CA GLU A 299 2.41 1.86 -6.77
C GLU A 299 3.65 1.38 -7.57
N PRO A 300 4.44 2.30 -8.16
CA PRO A 300 5.63 1.90 -8.89
C PRO A 300 6.60 1.12 -7.97
N LEU A 301 7.29 0.10 -8.51
CA LEU A 301 8.27 -0.74 -7.77
C LEU A 301 9.29 0.05 -6.96
N SER A 302 9.53 1.30 -7.35
CA SER A 302 10.13 2.33 -6.54
C SER A 302 9.49 3.62 -6.99
N ALA A 303 8.49 4.13 -6.27
CA ALA A 303 7.84 5.40 -6.62
C ALA A 303 8.85 6.59 -6.69
N ILE A 304 10.07 6.38 -6.24
CA ILE A 304 11.24 7.23 -6.42
C ILE A 304 12.15 6.55 -7.45
N ALA A 305 12.32 7.13 -8.64
CA ALA A 305 13.36 6.68 -9.57
C ALA A 305 14.72 6.67 -8.84
N ASN A 306 15.47 5.57 -8.94
CA ASN A 306 16.78 5.47 -8.31
C ASN A 306 17.64 6.66 -8.78
N PRO A 307 18.17 7.48 -7.85
CA PRO A 307 19.03 8.59 -8.21
C PRO A 307 20.20 8.09 -9.08
N VAL A 308 20.60 8.90 -10.06
CA VAL A 308 21.68 8.51 -10.98
C VAL A 308 23.01 8.60 -10.22
N PRO A 309 23.83 7.53 -10.18
CA PRO A 309 25.12 7.57 -9.51
C PRO A 309 26.03 8.68 -10.04
N GLU A 310 26.72 9.39 -9.13
CA GLU A 310 27.71 10.40 -9.47
C GLU A 310 29.05 9.73 -9.79
N GLN A 311 29.60 10.06 -10.96
CA GLN A 311 30.83 9.50 -11.52
C GLN A 311 32.03 10.45 -11.44
N ASP A 312 31.83 11.71 -11.04
CA ASP A 312 32.92 12.67 -10.88
C ASP A 312 33.72 12.43 -9.59
N ASP A 313 35.01 12.11 -9.73
CA ASP A 313 35.90 11.85 -8.59
C ASP A 313 36.17 13.08 -7.72
N GLY A 314 36.15 14.28 -8.30
CA GLY A 314 36.31 15.53 -7.56
C GLY A 314 35.13 15.75 -6.61
N ILE A 315 33.90 15.56 -7.10
CA ILE A 315 32.69 15.61 -6.28
C ILE A 315 32.74 14.56 -5.17
N ARG A 316 33.06 13.31 -5.50
CA ARG A 316 33.13 12.22 -4.51
C ARG A 316 34.17 12.48 -3.43
N LYS A 317 35.34 13.04 -3.78
CA LYS A 317 36.37 13.47 -2.81
C LYS A 317 35.89 14.63 -1.93
N ALA A 318 35.21 15.63 -2.51
CA ALA A 318 34.66 16.76 -1.76
C ALA A 318 33.61 16.29 -0.74
N VAL A 319 32.70 15.40 -1.14
CA VAL A 319 31.72 14.75 -0.25
C VAL A 319 32.43 14.00 0.88
N ALA A 320 33.42 13.16 0.55
CA ALA A 320 34.15 12.39 1.55
C ALA A 320 34.86 13.30 2.58
N ALA A 321 35.47 14.40 2.12
CA ALA A 321 36.11 15.39 2.98
C ALA A 321 35.09 16.10 3.90
N ALA A 322 33.94 16.52 3.36
CA ALA A 322 32.86 17.13 4.14
C ALA A 322 32.33 16.17 5.21
N CYS A 323 32.07 14.91 4.85
CA CYS A 323 31.66 13.86 5.80
C CYS A 323 32.71 13.58 6.88
N ALA A 324 34.00 13.64 6.54
CA ALA A 324 35.08 13.44 7.50
C ALA A 324 35.14 14.57 8.54
N GLN A 325 34.87 15.82 8.15
CA GLN A 325 34.83 16.97 9.06
C GLN A 325 33.68 16.91 10.07
N LEU A 326 32.60 16.20 9.77
CA LEU A 326 31.49 15.97 10.71
C LEU A 326 31.83 14.95 11.80
N LYS A 327 32.88 14.14 11.62
CA LYS A 327 33.24 13.05 12.52
C LYS A 327 34.26 13.52 13.56
N ARG A 328 34.16 12.98 14.77
CA ARG A 328 35.23 13.10 15.77
C ARG A 328 36.47 12.28 15.35
N PRO A 329 37.69 12.72 15.69
CA PRO A 329 38.94 12.10 15.23
C PRO A 329 39.20 10.66 15.69
N THR A 330 38.37 10.08 16.58
CA THR A 330 38.58 8.74 17.15
C THR A 330 37.88 7.61 16.38
N GLY A 331 37.06 7.92 15.38
CA GLY A 331 36.36 6.90 14.57
C GLY A 331 37.20 6.42 13.38
N LYS A 332 37.67 5.17 13.40
CA LYS A 332 38.26 4.53 12.22
C LYS A 332 37.19 4.42 11.10
N GLY A 333 37.43 5.06 9.95
CA GLY A 333 36.84 4.66 8.66
C GLY A 333 35.62 5.45 8.13
N SER A 334 35.35 5.22 6.85
CA SER A 334 34.39 5.85 5.93
C SER A 334 32.90 5.58 6.22
N SER A 335 32.47 5.59 7.48
CA SER A 335 31.06 5.39 7.86
C SER A 335 30.14 6.57 7.51
N PHE A 336 28.86 6.32 7.27
CA PHE A 336 27.86 7.38 7.06
C PHE A 336 27.71 8.28 8.30
N PRO A 337 27.74 9.63 8.16
CA PRO A 337 27.73 10.52 9.32
C PRO A 337 26.33 10.77 9.92
N GLY A 338 25.26 10.21 9.33
CA GLY A 338 23.90 10.44 9.81
C GLY A 338 23.53 9.68 11.10
N ALA A 339 22.77 10.34 11.98
CA ALA A 339 22.27 9.79 13.25
C ALA A 339 21.30 8.62 13.04
N GLN A 340 21.46 7.50 13.73
CA GLN A 340 20.60 6.32 13.59
C GLN A 340 19.66 6.18 14.80
N PRO A 341 18.33 6.20 14.59
CA PRO A 341 17.34 6.01 15.66
C PRO A 341 17.30 4.58 16.18
N VAL A 342 16.95 4.43 17.46
CA VAL A 342 16.64 3.14 18.12
C VAL A 342 15.13 2.98 18.32
N ASN A 343 14.65 1.74 18.48
CA ASN A 343 13.22 1.48 18.68
C ASN A 343 12.74 2.11 20.01
N MET A 344 11.60 2.78 19.98
CA MET A 344 10.88 3.30 21.13
C MET A 344 10.33 2.12 21.93
N CYS A 345 10.74 1.99 23.19
CA CYS A 345 10.22 1.00 24.13
C CYS A 345 9.50 1.70 25.30
N LYS A 346 8.69 0.97 26.06
CA LYS A 346 7.98 1.49 27.25
C LYS A 346 8.94 2.07 28.29
N ARG A 347 10.16 1.53 28.41
CA ARG A 347 11.23 2.08 29.26
C ARG A 347 11.65 3.50 28.88
N ASN A 348 11.48 3.89 27.61
CA ASN A 348 11.87 5.21 27.11
C ASN A 348 10.79 6.28 27.39
N VAL A 349 9.54 5.87 27.62
CA VAL A 349 8.41 6.81 27.82
C VAL A 349 8.70 7.84 28.93
N PRO A 350 9.22 7.46 30.11
CA PRO A 350 9.54 8.45 31.14
C PRO A 350 10.61 9.46 30.72
N ASP A 351 11.59 9.05 29.91
CA ASP A 351 12.63 9.95 29.40
C ASP A 351 12.08 10.94 28.39
N VAL A 352 11.16 10.49 27.51
CA VAL A 352 10.45 11.37 26.57
C VAL A 352 9.54 12.35 27.30
N GLN A 353 8.90 11.92 28.38
CA GLN A 353 8.04 12.78 29.20
C GLN A 353 8.83 13.86 29.95
N ARG A 354 10.00 13.51 30.49
CA ARG A 354 10.90 14.46 31.18
C ARG A 354 11.64 15.38 30.21
N GLY A 355 12.04 14.86 29.06
CA GLY A 355 12.92 15.54 28.12
C GLY A 355 12.20 16.51 27.19
N SER A 356 12.98 17.42 26.61
CA SER A 356 12.53 18.23 25.48
C SER A 356 12.56 17.38 24.21
N TYR A 357 11.39 16.87 23.80
CA TYR A 357 11.20 16.08 22.60
C TYR A 357 10.20 16.71 21.66
N LEU A 358 10.55 16.69 20.38
CA LEU A 358 9.63 16.91 19.29
C LEU A 358 9.27 15.57 18.64
N VAL A 359 8.08 15.51 18.06
CA VAL A 359 7.56 14.36 17.34
C VAL A 359 7.23 14.73 15.90
N ALA A 360 7.46 13.80 15.00
CA ALA A 360 7.10 13.89 13.59
C ALA A 360 6.70 12.50 13.09
N GLU A 361 5.97 12.44 12.00
CA GLU A 361 5.73 11.20 11.26
C GLU A 361 7.07 10.53 10.93
N LYS A 362 7.11 9.20 10.94
CA LYS A 362 8.25 8.48 10.39
C LYS A 362 7.99 8.28 8.91
N THR A 363 8.76 8.98 8.11
CA THR A 363 8.67 8.94 6.66
C THR A 363 9.03 7.53 6.15
N ASP A 364 8.28 7.06 5.15
CA ASP A 364 8.57 5.81 4.43
C ASP A 364 9.24 6.17 3.09
N GLY A 365 10.50 6.59 3.17
CA GLY A 365 11.32 6.99 2.04
C GLY A 365 12.75 6.46 2.11
N VAL A 366 13.57 6.89 1.17
CA VAL A 366 15.00 6.55 1.14
C VAL A 366 15.80 7.71 1.73
N ARG A 367 16.53 7.45 2.80
CA ARG A 367 17.31 8.47 3.51
C ARG A 367 18.57 8.86 2.75
N TYR A 368 18.77 10.17 2.60
CA TYR A 368 19.97 10.75 2.01
C TYR A 368 20.42 11.97 2.80
N LEU A 369 21.73 12.21 2.81
CA LEU A 369 22.23 13.56 3.06
C LEU A 369 22.24 14.33 1.74
N MET A 370 21.68 15.53 1.71
CA MET A 370 21.85 16.45 0.58
C MET A 370 23.03 17.37 0.87
N MET A 371 24.02 17.40 -0.03
CA MET A 371 25.23 18.19 0.14
C MET A 371 25.45 19.11 -1.05
N ALA A 372 25.67 20.40 -0.78
CA ALA A 372 26.11 21.34 -1.80
C ALA A 372 27.63 21.39 -1.84
N VAL A 373 28.21 21.00 -2.98
CA VAL A 373 29.66 20.94 -3.18
C VAL A 373 30.09 21.88 -4.30
N GLY A 374 31.27 22.47 -4.15
CA GLY A 374 31.92 23.24 -5.20
C GLY A 374 32.70 22.32 -6.14
N THR A 375 32.65 22.59 -7.43
CA THR A 375 33.46 21.91 -8.46
C THR A 375 34.11 22.94 -9.36
N GLU A 376 35.08 22.51 -10.17
CA GLU A 376 35.69 23.35 -11.22
C GLU A 376 34.65 23.89 -12.23
N ARG A 377 33.51 23.22 -12.38
CA ARG A 377 32.42 23.58 -13.30
C ARG A 377 31.31 24.39 -12.63
N GLY A 378 31.48 24.77 -11.36
CA GLY A 378 30.46 25.45 -10.55
C GLY A 378 29.97 24.60 -9.38
N ALA A 379 29.01 25.12 -8.63
CA ALA A 379 28.44 24.43 -7.47
C ALA A 379 27.31 23.47 -7.88
N THR A 380 27.18 22.33 -7.18
CA THR A 380 26.06 21.39 -7.39
C THR A 380 25.66 20.68 -6.09
N CYS A 381 24.38 20.38 -5.95
CA CYS A 381 23.87 19.50 -4.90
C CYS A 381 23.94 18.04 -5.33
N VAL A 382 24.30 17.17 -4.39
CA VAL A 382 24.30 15.71 -4.52
C VAL A 382 23.56 15.07 -3.35
N LEU A 383 23.09 13.85 -3.55
CA LEU A 383 22.55 12.99 -2.50
C LEU A 383 23.58 11.94 -2.10
N VAL A 384 23.67 11.64 -0.81
CA VAL A 384 24.60 10.65 -0.27
C VAL A 384 23.82 9.64 0.57
N ASP A 385 23.85 8.36 0.19
CA ASP A 385 23.15 7.30 0.91
C ASP A 385 23.95 6.80 2.14
N ARG A 386 23.38 5.83 2.85
CA ARG A 386 24.02 5.20 4.02
C ARG A 386 25.27 4.39 3.69
N SER A 387 25.43 3.98 2.44
CA SER A 387 26.60 3.26 1.93
C SER A 387 27.66 4.22 1.40
N MET A 388 27.47 5.54 1.59
CA MET A 388 28.34 6.61 1.07
C MET A 388 28.40 6.67 -0.47
N ASN A 389 27.44 6.06 -1.16
CA ASN A 389 27.27 6.27 -2.59
C ASN A 389 26.74 7.68 -2.82
N VAL A 390 27.29 8.33 -3.84
CA VAL A 390 26.95 9.70 -4.20
C VAL A 390 26.09 9.67 -5.46
N PHE A 391 25.04 10.47 -5.49
CA PHE A 391 24.09 10.53 -6.58
C PHE A 391 23.82 11.96 -7.03
N ARG A 392 23.60 12.11 -8.33
CA ARG A 392 23.24 13.35 -9.00
C ARG A 392 21.82 13.76 -8.66
N VAL A 393 21.60 15.07 -8.53
CA VAL A 393 20.30 15.68 -8.32
C VAL A 393 19.88 16.46 -9.56
N THR A 394 18.66 16.20 -10.06
CA THR A 394 18.04 17.03 -11.09
C THR A 394 17.87 18.45 -10.57
N GLY A 395 18.44 19.44 -11.26
CA GLY A 395 18.51 20.82 -10.77
C GLY A 395 19.54 21.05 -9.66
N GLY A 396 20.55 20.18 -9.52
CA GLY A 396 21.56 20.28 -8.47
C GLY A 396 22.30 21.63 -8.41
N GLY A 397 22.63 22.23 -9.56
CA GLY A 397 23.26 23.56 -9.60
C GLY A 397 22.34 24.68 -9.07
N PHE A 398 21.06 24.64 -9.44
CA PHE A 398 20.04 25.56 -8.94
C PHE A 398 19.91 25.46 -7.41
N LEU A 399 19.80 24.23 -6.89
CA LEU A 399 19.72 24.00 -5.44
C LEU A 399 21.00 24.47 -4.72
N ALA A 400 22.18 24.21 -5.30
CA ALA A 400 23.45 24.64 -4.71
C ALA A 400 23.59 26.16 -4.66
N GLY A 401 23.08 26.88 -5.66
CA GLY A 401 23.01 28.34 -5.68
C GLY A 401 22.11 28.92 -4.58
N ILE A 402 21.12 28.15 -4.11
CA ILE A 402 20.21 28.52 -3.02
C ILE A 402 20.83 28.18 -1.66
N VAL A 403 21.12 26.90 -1.43
CA VAL A 403 21.55 26.41 -0.10
C VAL A 403 23.00 26.78 0.22
N GLY A 404 23.81 27.05 -0.80
CA GLY A 404 25.22 27.43 -0.69
C GLY A 404 26.16 26.24 -0.48
N VAL A 405 27.34 26.30 -1.11
CA VAL A 405 28.41 25.31 -0.96
C VAL A 405 28.79 25.13 0.51
N GLY A 406 28.99 23.88 0.94
CA GLY A 406 29.31 23.49 2.32
C GLY A 406 28.09 23.16 3.17
N THR A 407 26.87 23.47 2.69
CA THR A 407 25.63 23.10 3.38
C THR A 407 25.36 21.60 3.29
N ILE A 408 24.96 20.99 4.42
CA ILE A 408 24.64 19.56 4.56
C ILE A 408 23.30 19.42 5.28
N LEU A 409 22.30 18.92 4.56
CA LEU A 409 20.95 18.63 5.06
C LEU A 409 20.79 17.12 5.26
N ASP A 410 20.08 16.72 6.31
CA ASP A 410 19.64 15.34 6.53
C ASP A 410 18.15 15.25 6.22
N GLY A 411 17.78 14.25 5.41
CA GLY A 411 16.43 14.16 4.86
C GLY A 411 16.12 12.79 4.26
N GLU A 412 14.88 12.68 3.78
CA GLU A 412 14.39 11.52 3.05
C GLU A 412 13.86 11.93 1.68
N LEU A 413 14.22 11.16 0.66
CA LEU A 413 13.63 11.23 -0.66
C LEU A 413 12.34 10.40 -0.62
N VAL A 414 11.21 11.02 -0.99
CA VAL A 414 9.88 10.39 -0.97
C VAL A 414 9.15 10.61 -2.28
N HIS A 415 8.25 9.70 -2.62
CA HIS A 415 7.27 9.95 -3.68
C HIS A 415 6.10 10.75 -3.12
N ASN A 416 5.89 11.95 -3.65
CA ASN A 416 4.71 12.73 -3.33
C ASN A 416 3.51 12.24 -4.15
N ARG A 417 2.47 11.74 -3.47
CA ARG A 417 1.30 11.13 -4.11
C ARG A 417 0.37 12.14 -4.78
N THR A 418 0.36 13.40 -4.36
CA THR A 418 -0.41 14.47 -5.03
C THR A 418 0.32 14.93 -6.29
N MET A 419 1.60 15.26 -6.16
CA MET A 419 2.41 15.81 -7.26
C MET A 419 2.94 14.74 -8.22
N LYS A 420 2.80 13.46 -7.87
CA LYS A 420 3.28 12.29 -8.62
C LYS A 420 4.78 12.36 -8.96
N LYS A 421 5.59 12.92 -8.06
CA LYS A 421 7.03 13.10 -8.25
C LYS A 421 7.82 12.93 -6.97
N ALA A 422 9.13 12.70 -7.12
CA ALA A 422 10.04 12.65 -5.98
C ALA A 422 10.27 14.04 -5.38
N ILE A 423 10.27 14.13 -4.05
CA ILE A 423 10.61 15.33 -3.29
C ILE A 423 11.58 14.96 -2.17
N PHE A 424 12.43 15.91 -1.76
CA PHE A 424 13.34 15.75 -0.64
C PHE A 424 12.78 16.42 0.61
N VAL A 425 12.40 15.61 1.60
CA VAL A 425 11.89 16.05 2.89
C VAL A 425 13.06 16.20 3.86
N ALA A 426 13.55 17.43 4.01
CA ALA A 426 14.63 17.75 4.94
C ALA A 426 14.11 17.83 6.38
N PHE A 427 14.78 17.13 7.30
CA PHE A 427 14.38 17.07 8.71
C PHE A 427 15.44 17.55 9.69
N ASP A 428 16.70 17.69 9.27
CA ASP A 428 17.77 18.28 10.08
C ASP A 428 18.82 18.97 9.17
N ILE A 429 19.70 19.77 9.77
CA ILE A 429 20.82 20.44 9.09
C ILE A 429 22.08 20.32 9.95
N LEU A 430 23.13 19.72 9.40
CA LEU A 430 24.38 19.46 10.11
C LEU A 430 25.37 20.63 9.94
N ARG A 431 25.30 21.31 8.80
CA ARG A 431 26.17 22.44 8.45
C ARG A 431 25.43 23.37 7.50
N ASN A 432 25.59 24.67 7.70
CA ASN A 432 25.12 25.72 6.79
C ASN A 432 26.34 26.50 6.31
N ARG A 433 26.78 26.27 5.07
CA ARG A 433 28.04 26.82 4.53
C ARG A 433 29.22 26.54 5.45
N GLU A 434 29.84 27.55 6.07
CA GLU A 434 30.95 27.36 7.02
C GLU A 434 30.50 27.13 8.47
N ARG A 435 29.21 27.33 8.79
CA ARG A 435 28.68 27.19 10.15
C ARG A 435 28.42 25.73 10.48
N ASN A 436 29.25 25.16 11.36
CA ASN A 436 29.04 23.83 11.93
C ASN A 436 27.88 23.86 12.95
N LEU A 437 26.83 23.09 12.70
CA LEU A 437 25.62 23.03 13.52
C LEU A 437 25.50 21.74 14.32
N VAL A 438 26.37 20.75 14.09
CA VAL A 438 26.43 19.50 14.87
C VAL A 438 26.42 19.72 16.40
N PRO A 439 27.18 20.68 16.98
CA PRO A 439 27.17 20.88 18.43
C PRO A 439 25.93 21.61 18.96
N CYS A 440 25.09 22.20 18.11
CA CYS A 440 23.90 22.97 18.51
C CYS A 440 22.72 22.04 18.87
N GLY A 441 21.80 22.51 19.72
CA GLY A 441 20.54 21.81 20.01
C GLY A 441 19.69 21.63 18.75
N PHE A 442 18.79 20.64 18.74
CA PHE A 442 17.98 20.36 17.55
C PHE A 442 17.06 21.54 17.20
N LEU A 443 16.50 22.25 18.18
CA LEU A 443 15.66 23.42 17.91
C LEU A 443 16.43 24.54 17.18
N ASP A 444 17.71 24.74 17.49
CA ASP A 444 18.55 25.70 16.78
C ASP A 444 18.79 25.26 15.33
N ARG A 445 19.10 23.97 15.12
CA ARG A 445 19.30 23.42 13.77
C ARG A 445 18.01 23.52 12.96
N LEU A 446 16.87 23.14 13.53
CA LEU A 446 15.56 23.25 12.91
C LEU A 446 15.22 24.71 12.59
N SER A 447 15.57 25.66 13.46
CA SER A 447 15.37 27.09 13.20
C SER A 447 16.19 27.57 12.00
N VAL A 448 17.45 27.13 11.85
CA VAL A 448 18.25 27.45 10.66
C VAL A 448 17.59 26.90 9.40
N LEU A 449 17.16 25.64 9.41
CA LEU A 449 16.47 25.03 8.28
C LEU A 449 15.21 25.84 7.90
N GLN A 450 14.35 26.13 8.87
CA GLN A 450 13.04 26.76 8.63
C GLN A 450 13.10 28.26 8.34
N LYS A 451 14.07 29.00 8.87
CA LYS A 451 14.14 30.46 8.76
C LYS A 451 15.19 30.97 7.78
N GLU A 452 16.18 30.16 7.43
CA GLU A 452 17.25 30.56 6.50
C GLU A 452 17.18 29.78 5.18
N ILE A 453 17.11 28.44 5.24
CA ILE A 453 17.21 27.60 4.03
C ILE A 453 15.91 27.57 3.24
N ILE A 454 14.78 27.28 3.89
CA ILE A 454 13.49 27.14 3.20
C ILE A 454 12.98 28.46 2.61
N PRO A 455 13.03 29.61 3.31
CA PRO A 455 12.61 30.87 2.72
C PRO A 455 13.45 31.23 1.49
N ALA A 456 14.77 31.06 1.55
CA ALA A 456 15.65 31.29 0.40
C ALA A 456 15.28 30.40 -0.81
N TYR A 457 14.86 29.16 -0.58
CA TYR A 457 14.35 28.29 -1.62
C TYR A 457 13.00 28.77 -2.19
N VAL A 458 12.04 29.10 -1.33
CA VAL A 458 10.71 29.56 -1.74
C VAL A 458 10.79 30.85 -2.55
N ASP A 459 11.57 31.82 -2.10
CA ASP A 459 11.75 33.11 -2.78
C ASP A 459 12.38 32.89 -4.15
N ARG A 460 13.45 32.08 -4.23
CA ARG A 460 14.11 31.77 -5.51
C ARG A 460 13.19 31.07 -6.51
N VAL A 461 12.34 30.15 -6.05
CA VAL A 461 11.38 29.46 -6.92
C VAL A 461 10.28 30.40 -7.41
N ARG A 462 9.87 31.40 -6.60
CA ARG A 462 8.82 32.37 -6.96
C ARG A 462 9.29 33.47 -7.91
N GLU A 463 10.53 33.95 -7.77
CA GLU A 463 11.03 35.12 -8.51
C GLU A 463 11.22 34.89 -10.02
N GLY A 464 11.26 33.64 -10.50
CA GLY A 464 11.10 33.31 -11.92
C GLY A 464 12.07 33.97 -12.92
N GLY A 465 13.26 34.37 -12.49
CA GLY A 465 14.24 35.13 -13.30
C GLY A 465 15.03 34.31 -14.34
N ALA A 466 16.18 34.85 -14.79
CA ALA A 466 17.03 34.23 -15.82
C ALA A 466 17.58 32.82 -15.45
N GLU A 467 17.57 32.47 -14.17
CA GLU A 467 17.87 31.14 -13.61
C GLU A 467 16.61 30.52 -12.98
N ALA A 468 15.48 30.54 -13.70
CA ALA A 468 14.24 29.91 -13.25
C ALA A 468 14.48 28.44 -12.86
N ALA A 469 13.73 27.96 -11.86
CA ALA A 469 13.86 26.60 -11.38
C ALA A 469 13.68 25.62 -12.56
N PRO A 470 14.68 24.76 -12.86
CA PRO A 470 14.59 23.85 -13.99
C PRO A 470 13.34 22.97 -13.88
N ASP A 471 12.75 22.63 -15.02
CA ASP A 471 11.65 21.68 -15.02
C ASP A 471 12.11 20.34 -14.40
N GLY A 472 11.27 19.78 -13.54
CA GLY A 472 11.59 18.56 -12.80
C GLY A 472 12.72 18.66 -11.76
N HIS A 473 13.16 19.86 -11.35
CA HIS A 473 14.12 19.98 -10.24
C HIS A 473 13.60 19.30 -8.97
N LEU A 474 14.52 18.73 -8.18
CA LEU A 474 14.17 18.09 -6.92
C LEU A 474 13.67 19.14 -5.92
N MET A 475 12.41 19.02 -5.51
CA MET A 475 11.83 19.95 -4.55
C MET A 475 12.38 19.72 -3.15
N LEU A 476 12.74 20.81 -2.48
CA LEU A 476 13.14 20.83 -1.07
C LEU A 476 11.95 21.22 -0.19
N VAL A 477 11.56 20.34 0.72
CA VAL A 477 10.41 20.55 1.63
C VAL A 477 10.84 20.29 3.08
N PRO A 478 10.52 21.17 4.05
CA PRO A 478 10.86 20.93 5.45
C PRO A 478 9.86 20.00 6.13
N LYS A 479 10.38 19.05 6.90
CA LYS A 479 9.59 18.19 7.79
C LYS A 479 8.90 19.01 8.88
N ARG A 480 7.68 18.60 9.24
CA ARG A 480 6.89 19.23 10.30
C ARG A 480 7.12 18.50 11.62
N PHE A 481 7.60 19.25 12.60
CA PHE A 481 7.79 18.76 13.96
C PHE A 481 6.75 19.40 14.89
N PHE A 482 6.25 18.61 15.83
CA PHE A 482 5.30 19.01 16.85
C PHE A 482 5.93 18.81 18.22
N PRO A 483 5.63 19.65 19.23
CA PRO A 483 5.87 19.27 20.62
C PRO A 483 5.19 17.93 20.92
N ARG A 484 5.78 17.07 21.75
CA ARG A 484 5.19 15.75 22.07
C ARG A 484 3.73 15.84 22.56
N GLN A 485 3.37 16.92 23.25
CA GLN A 485 2.01 17.16 23.77
C GLN A 485 0.99 17.41 22.65
N LYS A 486 1.44 17.69 21.43
CA LYS A 486 0.61 17.85 20.23
C LYS A 486 0.60 16.60 19.35
N ILE A 487 0.96 15.43 19.89
CA ILE A 487 0.96 14.18 19.12
C ILE A 487 -0.40 13.86 18.50
N MET A 488 -1.51 14.29 19.13
CA MET A 488 -2.85 14.13 18.58
C MET A 488 -3.03 14.91 17.27
N ASP A 489 -2.43 16.10 17.14
CA ASP A 489 -2.46 16.89 15.91
C ASP A 489 -1.70 16.18 14.79
N LEU A 490 -0.56 15.57 15.12
CA LEU A 490 0.23 14.76 14.19
C LEU A 490 -0.57 13.55 13.68
N PHE A 491 -1.20 12.78 14.58
CA PHE A 491 -2.01 11.62 14.16
C PHE A 491 -3.25 11.99 13.34
N ARG A 492 -3.82 13.20 13.51
CA ARG A 492 -4.91 13.68 12.64
C ARG A 492 -4.48 13.87 11.19
N GLN A 493 -3.17 14.03 10.93
CA GLN A 493 -2.60 14.13 9.59
C GLN A 493 -2.22 12.75 9.00
N VAL A 494 -2.42 11.67 9.74
CA VAL A 494 -2.18 10.29 9.28
C VAL A 494 -3.52 9.65 8.91
N LEU A 495 -3.66 9.32 7.62
CA LEU A 495 -4.83 8.66 7.06
C LEU A 495 -4.54 7.17 6.83
N VAL A 496 -5.50 6.30 7.13
CA VAL A 496 -5.39 4.87 6.87
C VAL A 496 -6.03 4.57 5.50
N GLU A 497 -5.23 4.10 4.56
CA GLU A 497 -5.64 3.74 3.21
C GLU A 497 -5.28 2.28 2.92
N GLY A 498 -6.22 1.36 3.15
CA GLY A 498 -5.96 -0.08 3.04
C GLY A 498 -4.96 -0.54 4.10
N GLN A 499 -3.84 -1.14 3.69
CA GLN A 499 -2.74 -1.55 4.57
C GLN A 499 -1.71 -0.43 4.79
N HIS A 500 -1.82 0.68 4.07
CA HIS A 500 -0.86 1.77 4.15
C HIS A 500 -1.37 2.88 5.04
N ARG A 501 -0.42 3.60 5.63
CA ARG A 501 -0.68 4.83 6.37
C ARG A 501 -0.04 5.97 5.62
N ILE A 502 -0.80 7.02 5.41
CA ILE A 502 -0.47 8.13 4.54
C ILE A 502 -0.44 9.40 5.38
N PHE A 503 0.70 10.08 5.37
CA PHE A 503 0.82 11.39 5.98
C PHE A 503 0.44 12.47 4.97
N ARG A 504 -0.47 13.37 5.36
CA ARG A 504 -0.93 14.50 4.54
C ARG A 504 -0.86 15.80 5.33
N ASP A 505 -0.02 16.72 4.87
CA ASP A 505 0.05 18.11 5.31
C ASP A 505 -0.03 19.03 4.09
N GLU A 506 -1.22 19.59 3.88
CA GLU A 506 -1.52 20.45 2.72
C GLU A 506 -0.74 21.76 2.77
N GLU A 507 -0.48 22.29 3.97
CA GLU A 507 0.24 23.56 4.17
C GLU A 507 1.67 23.49 3.62
N ARG A 508 2.28 22.30 3.69
CA ARG A 508 3.66 22.04 3.27
C ARG A 508 3.75 21.18 2.02
N SER A 509 2.62 20.88 1.37
CA SER A 509 2.56 19.98 0.22
C SER A 509 3.17 18.60 0.49
N LEU A 510 3.07 18.09 1.72
CA LEU A 510 3.53 16.74 2.07
C LEU A 510 2.37 15.77 1.88
N HIS A 511 2.54 14.79 1.00
CA HIS A 511 1.59 13.69 0.82
C HIS A 511 2.34 12.41 0.44
N HIS A 512 2.64 11.56 1.42
CA HIS A 512 3.51 10.39 1.26
C HIS A 512 3.18 9.28 2.29
N LYS A 513 3.74 8.08 2.11
CA LYS A 513 3.58 6.96 3.05
C LYS A 513 4.35 7.21 4.35
N THR A 514 3.82 6.73 5.46
CA THR A 514 4.46 6.77 6.78
C THR A 514 4.36 5.41 7.45
N ASP A 515 5.43 5.00 8.14
CA ASP A 515 5.53 3.73 8.84
C ASP A 515 5.66 3.88 10.37
N GLY A 516 5.51 5.10 10.90
CA GLY A 516 5.53 5.31 12.35
C GLY A 516 5.66 6.76 12.79
N ILE A 517 6.34 6.97 13.92
CA ILE A 517 6.62 8.28 14.54
C ILE A 517 8.10 8.34 14.94
N ILE A 518 8.74 9.49 14.72
CA ILE A 518 10.08 9.80 15.22
C ILE A 518 9.98 10.72 16.44
N PHE A 519 10.72 10.39 17.49
CA PHE A 519 10.92 11.22 18.68
C PHE A 519 12.32 11.81 18.62
N GLN A 520 12.39 13.09 18.30
CA GLN A 520 13.62 13.85 18.14
C GLN A 520 13.93 14.62 19.43
N PRO A 521 15.02 14.29 20.14
CA PRO A 521 15.43 15.04 21.31
C PRO A 521 16.01 16.40 20.91
N ASP A 522 15.78 17.41 21.75
CA ASP A 522 16.50 18.68 21.66
C ASP A 522 17.91 18.58 22.23
N ALA A 523 18.81 17.98 21.45
CA ALA A 523 20.19 17.72 21.83
C ALA A 523 21.13 17.90 20.62
N PRO A 524 22.47 18.03 20.87
CA PRO A 524 23.47 18.03 19.80
C PRO A 524 23.34 16.81 18.88
N TYR A 525 23.63 17.01 17.60
CA TYR A 525 23.56 15.95 16.61
C TYR A 525 24.62 14.88 16.89
N LYS A 526 24.22 13.61 16.93
CA LYS A 526 25.14 12.48 17.17
C LYS A 526 25.33 11.67 15.90
N VAL A 527 26.59 11.54 15.48
CA VAL A 527 26.96 10.67 14.36
C VAL A 527 26.84 9.20 14.78
N GLY A 528 26.18 8.38 13.97
CA GLY A 528 25.92 6.97 14.27
C GLY A 528 24.73 6.77 15.19
N THR A 529 24.70 5.68 15.95
CA THR A 529 23.55 5.34 16.82
C THR A 529 23.35 6.38 17.92
N ASP A 530 22.16 6.97 17.97
CA ASP A 530 21.73 7.85 19.05
C ASP A 530 20.62 7.18 19.86
N THR A 531 20.93 6.80 21.10
CA THR A 531 19.98 6.14 22.00
C THR A 531 18.86 7.05 22.49
N ALA A 532 18.97 8.37 22.30
CA ALA A 532 17.92 9.34 22.59
C ALA A 532 17.04 9.63 21.38
N LEU A 533 17.49 9.34 20.15
CA LEU A 533 16.67 9.47 18.95
C LEU A 533 15.83 8.20 18.78
N LEU A 534 14.52 8.29 18.96
CA LEU A 534 13.66 7.10 19.00
C LEU A 534 12.77 7.02 17.77
N LYS A 535 12.50 5.80 17.31
CA LYS A 535 11.49 5.49 16.30
C LYS A 535 10.44 4.55 16.89
N TRP A 536 9.19 4.89 16.76
CA TRP A 536 8.06 4.01 17.02
C TRP A 536 7.44 3.61 15.69
N LYS A 537 7.07 2.33 15.52
CA LYS A 537 6.32 1.85 14.37
C LYS A 537 5.03 1.19 14.83
N TRP A 538 4.04 1.13 13.94
CA TRP A 538 2.91 0.26 14.20
C TRP A 538 3.37 -1.21 14.17
N VAL A 539 2.84 -2.01 15.10
CA VAL A 539 3.26 -3.40 15.30
C VAL A 539 3.06 -4.26 14.05
N ASP A 540 2.02 -3.96 13.25
CA ASP A 540 1.76 -4.63 11.97
C ASP A 540 2.84 -4.36 10.89
N LEU A 541 3.73 -3.39 11.10
CA LEU A 541 4.86 -3.06 10.24
C LEU A 541 6.21 -3.51 10.83
N ALA A 542 6.20 -4.23 11.96
CA ALA A 542 7.40 -4.73 12.61
C ALA A 542 7.86 -6.04 11.96
N SER A 543 8.98 -5.97 11.25
CA SER A 543 9.59 -7.09 10.53
C SER A 543 11.09 -7.19 10.81
N VAL A 544 11.66 -8.35 10.46
CA VAL A 544 13.10 -8.60 10.48
C VAL A 544 13.52 -9.27 9.18
N ASP A 545 14.74 -8.98 8.74
CA ASP A 545 15.32 -9.63 7.57
C ASP A 545 16.22 -10.78 8.02
N LEU A 546 15.91 -12.00 7.60
CA LEU A 546 16.66 -13.21 7.93
C LEU A 546 17.23 -13.84 6.67
N ARG A 547 18.39 -14.48 6.81
CA ARG A 547 18.96 -15.29 5.73
C ARG A 547 18.29 -16.65 5.71
N VAL A 548 17.87 -17.08 4.54
CA VAL A 548 17.16 -18.34 4.32
C VAL A 548 18.04 -19.27 3.52
N TYR A 549 18.19 -20.51 3.99
CA TYR A 549 18.79 -21.61 3.23
C TYR A 549 17.74 -22.69 2.96
N PRO A 550 17.83 -23.40 1.82
CA PRO A 550 17.03 -24.60 1.59
C PRO A 550 17.33 -25.64 2.68
N ALA A 551 16.34 -26.40 3.16
CA ALA A 551 16.64 -27.52 4.05
C ALA A 551 17.62 -28.50 3.37
N THR A 552 18.66 -28.87 4.12
CA THR A 552 19.45 -30.06 3.79
C THR A 552 18.76 -31.27 4.41
N ALA A 553 18.79 -32.41 3.72
CA ALA A 553 18.06 -33.64 4.07
C ALA A 553 18.40 -34.26 5.46
N ALA A 554 19.26 -33.62 6.26
CA ALA A 554 19.83 -34.17 7.49
C ALA A 554 19.14 -33.73 8.80
N VAL A 555 18.17 -32.81 8.77
CA VAL A 555 17.42 -32.42 9.98
C VAL A 555 16.01 -32.98 9.87
N GLY A 556 15.80 -34.15 10.49
CA GLY A 556 14.56 -34.91 10.40
C GLY A 556 13.34 -34.12 10.89
N GLY A 557 12.34 -34.00 10.02
CA GLY A 557 10.99 -33.55 10.34
C GLY A 557 10.42 -32.51 9.37
N GLY A 558 10.05 -32.94 8.14
CA GLY A 558 9.29 -32.13 7.17
C GLY A 558 10.13 -31.13 6.37
N GLY A 559 10.01 -31.12 5.05
CA GLY A 559 10.77 -30.24 4.16
C GLY A 559 10.65 -28.78 4.58
N GLY A 560 11.75 -28.19 5.04
CA GLY A 560 11.74 -26.85 5.62
C GLY A 560 12.80 -25.88 5.09
N VAL A 561 12.95 -24.76 5.77
CA VAL A 561 13.95 -23.72 5.47
C VAL A 561 14.77 -23.42 6.72
N ARG A 562 16.07 -23.13 6.56
CA ARG A 562 16.93 -22.66 7.65
C ARG A 562 16.92 -21.13 7.68
N LEU A 563 16.45 -20.52 8.76
CA LEU A 563 16.32 -19.06 8.93
C LEU A 563 17.38 -18.57 9.91
N CYS A 564 18.24 -17.66 9.48
CA CYS A 564 19.41 -17.23 10.24
C CYS A 564 19.48 -15.71 10.37
N SER A 565 19.90 -15.25 11.55
CA SER A 565 20.31 -13.86 11.77
C SER A 565 21.83 -13.76 11.85
N GLU A 566 22.37 -12.56 11.63
CA GLU A 566 23.80 -12.34 11.82
C GLU A 566 24.16 -12.20 13.31
N ALA A 567 25.29 -12.75 13.72
CA ALA A 567 25.86 -12.58 15.05
C ALA A 567 27.39 -12.47 15.02
N GLY A 568 27.95 -12.08 16.17
CA GLY A 568 29.41 -12.01 16.36
C GLY A 568 30.11 -10.92 15.55
N ASN A 569 31.44 -10.94 15.58
CA ASN A 569 32.27 -10.21 14.63
C ASN A 569 32.69 -11.23 13.58
N HIS A 570 32.61 -10.91 12.28
CA HIS A 570 32.97 -11.78 11.14
C HIS A 570 31.84 -12.63 10.49
N GLY A 571 30.58 -12.22 10.62
CA GLY A 571 29.49 -12.80 9.80
C GLY A 571 29.10 -14.20 10.22
N GLU A 572 29.25 -14.53 11.50
CA GLU A 572 28.65 -15.72 12.08
C GLU A 572 27.13 -15.61 12.01
N GLU A 573 26.44 -16.76 12.03
CA GLU A 573 25.00 -16.83 11.92
C GLU A 573 24.41 -17.60 13.09
N VAL A 574 23.31 -17.07 13.63
CA VAL A 574 22.48 -17.78 14.62
C VAL A 574 21.28 -18.35 13.89
N ASP A 575 21.13 -19.67 13.97
CA ASP A 575 19.97 -20.40 13.45
C ASP A 575 18.75 -20.15 14.34
N LEU A 576 17.71 -19.58 13.75
CA LEU A 576 16.45 -19.22 14.37
C LEU A 576 15.29 -20.12 13.92
N SER A 577 15.53 -21.18 13.14
CA SER A 577 14.45 -22.02 12.58
C SER A 577 13.55 -22.69 13.62
N ARG A 578 14.03 -22.89 14.85
CA ARG A 578 13.20 -23.41 15.95
C ARG A 578 12.28 -22.37 16.58
N THR A 579 12.56 -21.08 16.36
CA THR A 579 11.86 -19.94 16.96
C THR A 579 10.98 -19.23 15.94
N VAL A 580 11.44 -19.17 14.68
CA VAL A 580 10.74 -18.56 13.55
C VAL A 580 9.89 -19.62 12.87
N ASN A 581 8.70 -19.86 13.41
CA ASN A 581 7.77 -20.85 12.91
C ASN A 581 6.85 -20.25 11.83
N LEU A 582 7.19 -20.48 10.56
CA LEU A 582 6.36 -20.11 9.41
C LEU A 582 5.22 -21.11 9.24
N SER A 583 4.07 -20.64 8.75
CA SER A 583 3.00 -21.53 8.29
C SER A 583 3.48 -22.41 7.10
N GLU A 584 2.89 -23.59 6.89
CA GLU A 584 3.20 -24.42 5.71
C GLU A 584 3.02 -23.64 4.40
N HIS A 585 2.03 -22.75 4.37
CA HIS A 585 1.76 -21.87 3.25
C HIS A 585 2.90 -20.86 3.01
N ASP A 586 3.37 -20.17 4.04
CA ASP A 586 4.45 -19.19 3.93
C ASP A 586 5.79 -19.84 3.63
N GLN A 587 6.03 -21.02 4.17
CA GLN A 587 7.22 -21.82 3.85
C GLN A 587 7.21 -22.23 2.38
N ALA A 588 6.08 -22.70 1.84
CA ALA A 588 5.95 -23.04 0.43
C ALA A 588 6.17 -21.81 -0.48
N ARG A 589 5.62 -20.64 -0.11
CA ARG A 589 5.85 -19.37 -0.82
C ARG A 589 7.33 -18.98 -0.83
N LEU A 590 7.98 -18.99 0.33
CA LEU A 590 9.39 -18.64 0.46
C LEU A 590 10.28 -19.58 -0.37
N VAL A 591 10.03 -20.89 -0.32
CA VAL A 591 10.76 -21.88 -1.13
C VAL A 591 10.54 -21.66 -2.63
N ALA A 592 9.31 -21.34 -3.04
CA ALA A 592 8.99 -21.03 -4.44
C ALA A 592 9.75 -19.77 -4.91
N ASP A 593 9.75 -18.70 -4.12
CA ASP A 593 10.42 -17.44 -4.44
C ASP A 593 11.95 -17.57 -4.46
N MET A 594 12.52 -18.49 -3.66
CA MET A 594 13.96 -18.78 -3.69
C MET A 594 14.44 -19.31 -5.04
N GLN A 595 13.59 -19.97 -5.82
CA GLN A 595 13.91 -20.50 -7.16
C GLN A 595 15.20 -21.35 -7.20
N GLY A 596 15.45 -22.13 -6.14
CA GLY A 596 16.65 -22.96 -6.03
C GLY A 596 17.94 -22.20 -5.67
N SER A 597 17.85 -20.92 -5.32
CA SER A 597 18.97 -20.14 -4.80
C SER A 597 19.56 -20.80 -3.55
N ARG A 598 20.90 -20.81 -3.45
CA ARG A 598 21.62 -21.40 -2.30
C ARG A 598 21.29 -20.72 -0.98
N SER A 599 21.09 -19.41 -1.03
CA SER A 599 20.63 -18.61 0.09
C SER A 599 20.02 -17.31 -0.41
N VAL A 600 19.01 -16.81 0.28
CA VAL A 600 18.40 -15.49 0.03
C VAL A 600 18.24 -14.75 1.36
N ILE A 601 17.95 -13.45 1.31
CA ILE A 601 17.45 -12.73 2.49
C ILE A 601 15.96 -12.53 2.29
N ALA A 602 15.19 -12.89 3.30
CA ALA A 602 13.75 -12.77 3.33
C ALA A 602 13.32 -11.91 4.51
N GLU A 603 12.32 -11.06 4.28
CA GLU A 603 11.65 -10.32 5.32
C GLU A 603 10.53 -11.17 5.91
N VAL A 604 10.50 -11.26 7.23
CA VAL A 604 9.49 -11.99 8.00
C VAL A 604 8.97 -11.13 9.16
N ALA A 605 7.71 -11.31 9.51
CA ALA A 605 7.06 -10.61 10.61
C ALA A 605 6.38 -11.60 11.55
N LEU A 606 6.37 -11.31 12.85
CA LEU A 606 5.62 -12.09 13.84
C LEU A 606 4.18 -11.57 13.87
N ASP A 607 3.19 -12.42 13.62
CA ASP A 607 1.79 -12.11 13.86
C ASP A 607 1.45 -12.41 15.34
N PRO A 608 1.20 -11.38 16.19
CA PRO A 608 0.91 -11.60 17.60
C PRO A 608 -0.44 -12.30 17.83
N GLY A 609 -1.35 -12.24 16.86
CA GLY A 609 -2.68 -12.84 16.98
C GLY A 609 -2.66 -14.36 16.89
N SER A 610 -1.86 -14.90 15.96
CA SER A 610 -1.67 -16.36 15.79
C SER A 610 -0.45 -16.91 16.51
N GLY A 611 0.55 -16.07 16.80
CA GLY A 611 1.87 -16.50 17.28
C GLY A 611 2.76 -17.13 16.20
N LEU A 612 2.34 -17.08 14.93
CA LEU A 612 3.10 -17.58 13.78
C LEU A 612 3.86 -16.45 13.11
N TRP A 613 4.92 -16.81 12.40
CA TRP A 613 5.64 -15.89 11.54
C TRP A 613 5.06 -15.92 10.13
N VAL A 614 5.03 -14.75 9.49
CA VAL A 614 4.52 -14.52 8.15
C VAL A 614 5.68 -14.14 7.23
N TYR A 615 5.72 -14.75 6.04
CA TYR A 615 6.69 -14.39 5.01
C TYR A 615 6.21 -13.19 4.20
N MET A 616 6.99 -12.10 4.26
CA MET A 616 6.65 -10.81 3.64
C MET A 616 7.16 -10.72 2.20
N GLY A 617 8.37 -11.20 1.93
CA GLY A 617 9.00 -11.15 0.60
C GLY A 617 10.52 -11.31 0.65
N LEU A 618 11.14 -11.53 -0.51
CA LEU A 618 12.60 -11.51 -0.63
C LEU A 618 13.15 -10.07 -0.61
N ARG A 619 14.38 -9.93 -0.12
CA ARG A 619 15.10 -8.66 0.02
C ARG A 619 16.39 -8.67 -0.79
N PRO A 620 16.30 -8.59 -2.14
CA PRO A 620 17.48 -8.58 -3.00
C PRO A 620 18.33 -7.31 -2.85
N ASP A 621 17.77 -6.26 -2.25
CA ASP A 621 18.46 -5.02 -1.87
C ASP A 621 19.45 -5.21 -0.72
N LYS A 622 19.37 -6.34 0.00
CA LYS A 622 20.22 -6.64 1.15
C LYS A 622 21.23 -7.72 0.83
N ASP A 623 22.44 -7.52 1.31
CA ASP A 623 23.55 -8.47 1.27
C ASP A 623 23.68 -9.25 2.60
N ARG A 624 23.24 -8.64 3.71
CA ARG A 624 23.33 -9.19 5.07
C ARG A 624 21.97 -9.22 5.78
N PRO A 625 21.67 -10.29 6.54
CA PRO A 625 20.47 -10.34 7.36
C PRO A 625 20.61 -9.36 8.54
N ASN A 626 19.52 -9.12 9.26
CA ASN A 626 19.57 -8.35 10.49
C ASN A 626 20.48 -9.03 11.52
N PHE A 627 21.19 -8.20 12.28
CA PHE A 627 21.97 -8.66 13.42
C PHE A 627 21.03 -9.11 14.55
N ILE A 628 21.45 -10.08 15.36
CA ILE A 628 20.64 -10.70 16.40
C ILE A 628 20.06 -9.68 17.40
N THR A 629 20.79 -8.61 17.70
CA THR A 629 20.28 -7.54 18.59
C THR A 629 19.15 -6.75 17.95
N THR A 630 19.14 -6.58 16.62
CA THR A 630 18.02 -5.99 15.89
C THR A 630 16.81 -6.92 15.96
N VAL A 631 16.99 -8.23 15.74
CA VAL A 631 15.91 -9.21 15.86
C VAL A 631 15.28 -9.18 17.25
N ILE A 632 16.10 -9.24 18.30
CA ILE A 632 15.63 -9.14 19.70
C ILE A 632 14.91 -7.82 19.95
N SER A 633 15.44 -6.70 19.45
CA SER A 633 14.80 -5.39 19.63
C SER A 633 13.43 -5.31 18.98
N THR A 634 13.27 -5.88 17.78
CA THR A 634 11.96 -5.98 17.11
C THR A 634 11.01 -6.90 17.89
N MET A 635 11.50 -8.01 18.46
CA MET A 635 10.66 -8.87 19.30
C MET A 635 10.21 -8.19 20.58
N VAL A 636 11.06 -7.36 21.21
CA VAL A 636 10.66 -6.54 22.35
C VAL A 636 9.59 -5.52 21.94
N GLU A 637 9.74 -4.87 20.79
CA GLU A 637 8.73 -3.93 20.26
C GLU A 637 7.36 -4.61 20.06
N VAL A 638 7.34 -5.80 19.45
CA VAL A 638 6.13 -6.59 19.26
C VAL A 638 5.53 -7.03 20.60
N ALA A 639 6.36 -7.50 21.54
CA ALA A 639 5.92 -7.98 22.85
C ALA A 639 5.40 -6.85 23.76
N GLU A 640 6.03 -5.68 23.73
CA GLU A 640 5.55 -4.51 24.47
C GLU A 640 4.23 -3.99 23.89
N GLY A 641 4.03 -4.14 22.58
CA GLY A 641 2.78 -3.82 21.89
C GLY A 641 2.31 -2.40 22.16
N LEU A 642 3.25 -1.44 22.18
CA LEU A 642 2.96 -0.03 22.50
C LEU A 642 2.00 0.53 21.44
N SER A 643 0.72 0.60 21.77
CA SER A 643 -0.33 0.97 20.82
C SER A 643 -0.33 2.46 20.51
N GLU A 644 -1.01 2.83 19.43
CA GLU A 644 -1.23 4.22 19.06
C GLU A 644 -1.97 4.99 20.18
N GLU A 645 -2.97 4.37 20.81
CA GLU A 645 -3.74 4.95 21.93
C GLU A 645 -2.89 5.13 23.18
N GLU A 646 -2.08 4.12 23.53
CA GLU A 646 -1.14 4.22 24.65
C GLU A 646 -0.15 5.35 24.40
N LEU A 647 0.44 5.42 23.20
CA LEU A 647 1.39 6.45 22.83
C LEU A 647 0.76 7.85 22.92
N LYS A 648 -0.43 8.03 22.32
CA LYS A 648 -1.20 9.29 22.38
C LYS A 648 -1.45 9.71 23.82
N TYR A 649 -1.97 8.81 24.66
CA TYR A 649 -2.28 9.11 26.06
C TYR A 649 -1.03 9.53 26.83
N ARG A 650 0.03 8.73 26.76
CA ARG A 650 1.22 8.93 27.58
C ARG A 650 2.02 10.16 27.15
N MET A 651 1.96 10.54 25.88
CA MET A 651 2.60 11.78 25.40
C MET A 651 1.87 13.06 25.80
N LEU A 652 0.60 12.96 26.23
CA LEU A 652 -0.15 14.09 26.82
C LEU A 652 0.17 14.31 28.30
N ALA A 653 0.75 13.33 29.00
CA ALA A 653 1.14 13.48 30.39
C ALA A 653 2.21 14.59 30.54
N GLU A 654 2.04 15.47 31.52
CA GLU A 654 2.99 16.57 31.77
C GLU A 654 4.35 16.01 32.24
N SER A 655 4.31 14.98 33.09
CA SER A 655 5.47 14.30 33.63
C SER A 655 5.21 12.79 33.80
N PRO A 656 6.26 12.00 34.08
CA PRO A 656 6.07 10.58 34.42
C PRO A 656 5.21 10.36 35.66
N ALA A 657 5.15 11.33 36.58
CA ALA A 657 4.34 11.22 37.80
C ALA A 657 2.85 11.41 37.54
N SER A 658 2.48 12.18 36.50
CA SER A 658 1.09 12.37 36.06
C SER A 658 0.61 11.30 35.09
N ASP A 659 1.50 10.43 34.59
CA ASP A 659 1.14 9.32 33.72
C ASP A 659 0.46 8.20 34.51
N ASP A 660 -0.85 8.07 34.35
CA ASP A 660 -1.66 7.05 35.01
C ASP A 660 -2.24 6.02 34.04
N TRP A 661 -1.65 5.86 32.84
CA TRP A 661 -2.14 4.94 31.79
C TRP A 661 -2.43 3.55 32.33
N ALA A 662 -1.45 2.93 33.01
CA ALA A 662 -1.57 1.56 33.53
C ALA A 662 -2.74 1.41 34.51
N ARG A 663 -3.00 2.43 35.33
CA ARG A 663 -4.13 2.45 36.28
C ARG A 663 -5.47 2.57 35.55
N GLN A 664 -5.55 3.47 34.57
CA GLN A 664 -6.76 3.66 33.78
C GLN A 664 -7.08 2.43 32.94
N GLU A 665 -6.10 1.86 32.27
CA GLU A 665 -6.24 0.65 31.47
C GLU A 665 -6.75 -0.52 32.33
N MET A 666 -6.15 -0.75 33.50
CA MET A 666 -6.60 -1.78 34.43
C MET A 666 -8.05 -1.53 34.89
N THR A 667 -8.41 -0.27 35.16
CA THR A 667 -9.77 0.13 35.56
C THR A 667 -10.78 -0.14 34.45
N MET A 668 -10.44 0.19 33.20
CA MET A 668 -11.29 -0.07 32.03
C MET A 668 -11.47 -1.57 31.78
N ARG A 669 -10.39 -2.37 31.86
CA ARG A 669 -10.46 -3.83 31.75
C ARG A 669 -11.38 -4.44 32.82
N LYS A 670 -11.27 -4.00 34.08
CA LYS A 670 -12.17 -4.43 35.17
C LYS A 670 -13.63 -4.05 34.89
N ARG A 671 -13.89 -2.83 34.40
CA ARG A 671 -15.25 -2.38 34.02
C ARG A 671 -15.84 -3.21 32.89
N ALA A 672 -15.05 -3.56 31.87
CA ALA A 672 -15.49 -4.40 30.75
C ALA A 672 -15.92 -5.79 31.22
N VAL A 673 -15.14 -6.42 32.11
CA VAL A 673 -15.50 -7.72 32.72
C VAL A 673 -16.79 -7.61 33.54
N GLN A 674 -16.92 -6.58 34.37
CA GLN A 674 -18.13 -6.36 35.17
C GLN A 674 -19.37 -6.12 34.30
N TRP A 675 -19.22 -5.36 33.21
CA TRP A 675 -20.30 -5.13 32.25
C TRP A 675 -20.77 -6.45 31.61
N GLN A 676 -19.84 -7.29 31.17
CA GLN A 676 -20.16 -8.58 30.56
C GLN A 676 -20.81 -9.55 31.57
N TYR A 677 -20.34 -9.54 32.83
CA TYR A 677 -20.95 -10.32 33.91
C TYR A 677 -22.41 -9.90 34.14
N LYS A 678 -22.65 -8.59 34.31
CA LYS A 678 -24.02 -8.05 34.46
C LYS A 678 -24.90 -8.43 33.27
N ARG A 679 -24.41 -8.26 32.05
CA ARG A 679 -25.14 -8.60 30.82
C ARG A 679 -25.59 -10.06 30.76
N LYS A 680 -24.75 -11.01 31.22
CA LYS A 680 -25.12 -12.44 31.27
C LYS A 680 -26.02 -12.80 32.46
N SER A 681 -25.98 -12.01 33.52
CA SER A 681 -26.74 -12.24 34.76
C SER A 681 -28.17 -11.68 34.69
N THR A 682 -28.44 -10.74 33.77
CA THR A 682 -29.74 -10.07 33.65
C THR A 682 -30.65 -10.80 32.65
N PRO A 683 -31.90 -11.13 33.02
CA PRO A 683 -32.88 -11.72 32.09
C PRO A 683 -33.15 -10.81 30.86
N PRO A 684 -33.50 -11.37 29.69
CA PRO A 684 -33.58 -10.63 28.41
C PRO A 684 -34.48 -9.39 28.41
N GLN A 685 -35.45 -9.32 29.33
CA GLN A 685 -36.47 -8.26 29.39
C GLN A 685 -36.00 -6.95 30.05
N GLN A 686 -34.77 -6.88 30.59
CA GLN A 686 -34.25 -5.69 31.30
C GLN A 686 -32.93 -5.13 30.74
N LEU A 687 -32.51 -5.53 29.54
CA LEU A 687 -31.29 -5.02 28.92
C LEU A 687 -31.48 -3.56 28.46
N GLN A 688 -31.04 -2.59 29.28
CA GLN A 688 -30.81 -1.22 28.80
C GLN A 688 -29.61 -1.22 27.83
N GLN A 689 -29.72 -0.43 26.77
CA GLN A 689 -28.67 -0.26 25.78
C GLN A 689 -27.35 0.22 26.43
N PRO A 690 -26.18 -0.12 25.84
CA PRO A 690 -24.91 0.39 26.32
C PRO A 690 -24.92 1.93 26.38
N PRO A 691 -24.20 2.54 27.33
CA PRO A 691 -24.07 4.00 27.36
C PRO A 691 -23.49 4.47 26.01
N PRO A 692 -24.00 5.58 25.46
CA PRO A 692 -23.52 6.09 24.17
C PRO A 692 -22.02 6.38 24.25
N PRO A 693 -21.26 6.22 23.15
CA PRO A 693 -19.87 6.63 23.11
C PRO A 693 -19.76 8.13 23.46
N PRO A 694 -18.66 8.56 24.10
CA PRO A 694 -18.45 9.96 24.38
C PRO A 694 -18.55 10.78 23.09
N PRO A 695 -19.10 12.00 23.14
CA PRO A 695 -19.32 12.82 21.95
C PRO A 695 -18.00 13.04 21.20
N ARG A 696 -18.08 12.93 19.87
CA ARG A 696 -16.95 13.12 18.94
C ARG A 696 -16.39 14.53 18.98
#